data_AF-A0A0Z8Y0H9-F1
#
_entry.id   AF-A0A0Z8Y0H9-F1
#
_cell.length_a   1.000
_cell.length_b   1.000
_cell.length_c   1.000
_cell.angle_alpha   90.00
_cell.angle_beta   90.00
_cell.angle_gamma   90.00
#
_symmetry.space_group_name_H-M   'P 1'
#
loop_
_entity.id
_entity.type
_entity.pdbx_description
1 polymer ?
#
loop_
_entity_poly.entity_id
_entity_poly.type
_entity_poly.pdbx_seq_one_letter_code
_entity_poly.pdbx_strand_id
1 'polypeptide(L)'
;MADGKAVEAKTYAQQTAEGFKTRLESLETYKDGESTRASQYFTASRAETAKQLSAERAAIATNYVAKSTYDENVRGTTLKLNEIKSTADTAKQNLATYQNTVDRKLEELTSSTQTLDGKINTASAKVDTVAGQIRTEIGTVEAKIPTEVGGRNYILKSQAEISSTGRWVSKPFNLSSDLLSNLSKIKTVTISCDVEGTNVSALNSRKRYGLACSVEINGVVKYWEVWQTQDTTKKRISQTFTVPEGKVITKFHSPTLWIQAAGDIKVSNPKIEFGRVPTDHTLAPEDLATVTALHSVRDTVDSHTRTIGAVGTAGSILDNVSKVTQTAAGLVQEVSGTNGLKTQVSQLAGSYAIQNLTSSGTVLNQLNLNKDGSVKIDGKLVQITGTTYIQDGVITSAKIAGLDAGKVTTGYLASARIKANSIDGSKIAFDEAFFNGLTANQAYLKKLFAKDAFITSVQAVAVSAKQIAGGIAKALNGGMDVNFDESKINFYTNVAAIRRIYTGHPTQFIKFETEGNYSRTIIGSNRNGGEVFNSATFAGIVVENTNNINTEDNVRIYGDNTLLRHAQGDVGWNINSVTQRIVPANINAESEIWSKHFVAPDKNSKPIRLDTAVAALWDIWNHIIYNNFEFNEALRTHIKARRDNWKFELNL
;
A
#
# COMPACT_ATOMS: atom_id res chain seq x y z
N MET A 1 47.24 -106.93 -75.25
CA MET A 1 46.51 -105.64 -75.11
C MET A 1 45.25 -105.71 -74.24
N ALA A 2 44.66 -106.89 -73.97
CA ALA A 2 43.46 -107.02 -73.15
C ALA A 2 43.72 -106.95 -71.61
N ASP A 3 44.92 -107.31 -71.16
CA ASP A 3 45.23 -107.47 -69.72
C ASP A 3 45.46 -106.14 -68.97
N GLY A 4 46.10 -105.15 -69.61
CA GLY A 4 46.35 -103.82 -69.02
C GLY A 4 45.09 -102.99 -68.79
N LYS A 5 44.10 -103.07 -69.70
CA LYS A 5 42.81 -102.38 -69.54
C LYS A 5 41.96 -102.95 -68.41
N ALA A 6 42.06 -104.25 -68.13
CA ALA A 6 41.36 -104.89 -67.01
C ALA A 6 41.95 -104.45 -65.66
N VAL A 7 43.27 -104.30 -65.56
CA VAL A 7 43.96 -103.79 -64.36
C VAL A 7 43.64 -102.31 -64.11
N GLU A 8 43.61 -101.47 -65.15
CA GLU A 8 43.20 -100.06 -65.04
C GLU A 8 41.72 -99.92 -64.63
N ALA A 9 40.81 -100.70 -65.24
CA ALA A 9 39.40 -100.70 -64.86
C ALA A 9 39.19 -101.16 -63.41
N LYS A 10 39.93 -102.18 -62.95
CA LYS A 10 39.92 -102.64 -61.55
C LYS A 10 40.44 -101.56 -60.60
N THR A 11 41.51 -100.86 -60.97
CA THR A 11 42.10 -99.78 -60.18
C THR A 11 41.16 -98.57 -60.08
N TYR A 12 40.56 -98.14 -61.20
CA TYR A 12 39.57 -97.06 -61.22
C TYR A 12 38.31 -97.42 -60.41
N ALA A 13 37.84 -98.67 -60.51
CA ALA A 13 36.73 -99.16 -59.70
C ALA A 13 37.07 -99.18 -58.20
N GLN A 14 38.29 -99.57 -57.83
CA GLN A 14 38.78 -99.54 -56.45
C GLN A 14 38.91 -98.10 -55.92
N GLN A 15 39.48 -97.17 -56.71
CA GLN A 15 39.56 -95.75 -56.35
C GLN A 15 38.17 -95.11 -56.19
N THR A 16 37.23 -95.46 -57.08
CA THR A 16 35.83 -95.00 -56.99
C THR A 16 35.14 -95.58 -55.76
N ALA A 17 35.36 -96.86 -55.46
CA ALA A 17 34.83 -97.52 -54.27
C ALA A 17 35.39 -96.90 -52.97
N GLU A 18 36.68 -96.58 -52.91
CA GLU A 18 37.26 -95.90 -51.76
C GLU A 18 36.80 -94.44 -51.64
N GLY A 19 36.58 -93.76 -52.77
CA GLY A 19 35.93 -92.45 -52.78
C GLY A 19 34.51 -92.51 -52.21
N PHE A 20 33.73 -93.54 -52.56
CA PHE A 20 32.41 -93.77 -51.98
C PHE A 20 32.47 -94.10 -50.49
N LYS A 21 33.40 -94.95 -50.06
CA LYS A 21 33.60 -95.29 -48.65
C LYS A 21 33.93 -94.04 -47.82
N THR A 22 34.90 -93.24 -48.26
CA THR A 22 35.28 -91.99 -47.59
C THR A 22 34.10 -91.02 -47.45
N ARG A 23 33.29 -90.89 -48.51
CA ARG A 23 32.11 -90.01 -48.49
C ARG A 23 31.00 -90.55 -47.59
N LEU A 24 30.81 -91.88 -47.55
CA LEU A 24 29.88 -92.53 -46.65
C LEU A 24 30.30 -92.35 -45.18
N GLU A 25 31.58 -92.55 -44.86
CA GLU A 25 32.15 -92.30 -43.52
C GLU A 25 31.95 -90.82 -43.09
N SER A 26 32.11 -89.87 -44.02
CA SER A 26 31.84 -88.44 -43.76
C SER A 26 30.36 -88.16 -43.46
N LEU A 27 29.45 -88.85 -44.16
CA LEU A 27 28.00 -88.71 -43.97
C LEU A 27 27.55 -89.37 -42.67
N GLU A 28 28.09 -90.53 -42.33
CA GLU A 28 27.86 -91.20 -41.05
C GLU A 28 28.36 -90.35 -39.89
N THR A 29 29.58 -89.81 -39.99
CA THR A 29 30.12 -88.86 -38.99
C THR A 29 29.23 -87.63 -38.84
N TYR A 30 28.75 -87.06 -39.95
CA TYR A 30 27.81 -85.93 -39.93
C TYR A 30 26.48 -86.31 -39.27
N LYS A 31 25.91 -87.48 -39.62
CA LYS A 31 24.64 -87.98 -39.08
C LYS A 31 24.75 -88.28 -37.58
N ASP A 32 25.82 -88.93 -37.15
CA ASP A 32 26.05 -89.30 -35.75
C ASP A 32 26.26 -88.06 -34.87
N GLY A 33 26.84 -86.98 -35.43
CA GLY A 33 26.92 -85.68 -34.79
C GLY A 33 25.59 -84.89 -34.71
N GLU A 34 24.53 -85.31 -35.40
CA GLU A 34 23.29 -84.54 -35.51
C GLU A 34 22.57 -84.38 -34.16
N SER A 35 22.54 -85.42 -33.33
CA SER A 35 21.91 -85.35 -32.00
C SER A 35 22.60 -84.30 -31.12
N THR A 36 23.93 -84.18 -31.23
CA THR A 36 24.72 -83.17 -30.50
C THR A 36 24.41 -81.76 -31.01
N ARG A 37 24.38 -81.54 -32.33
CA ARG A 37 24.02 -80.24 -32.92
C ARG A 37 22.60 -79.81 -32.57
N ALA A 38 21.63 -80.72 -32.69
CA ALA A 38 20.24 -80.47 -32.33
C ALA A 38 20.11 -80.10 -30.83
N SER A 39 20.84 -80.80 -29.96
CA SER A 39 20.89 -80.48 -28.52
C SER A 39 21.51 -79.10 -28.25
N GLN A 40 22.58 -78.73 -28.96
CA GLN A 40 23.20 -77.41 -28.88
C GLN A 40 22.25 -76.30 -29.34
N TYR A 41 21.55 -76.49 -30.46
CA TYR A 41 20.54 -75.53 -30.94
C TYR A 41 19.38 -75.38 -29.95
N PHE A 42 18.88 -76.48 -29.40
CA PHE A 42 17.79 -76.43 -28.41
C PHE A 42 18.24 -75.74 -27.11
N THR A 43 19.46 -76.01 -26.66
CA THR A 43 20.05 -75.35 -25.49
C THR A 43 20.25 -73.85 -25.73
N ALA A 44 20.80 -73.47 -26.89
CA ALA A 44 20.98 -72.08 -27.28
C ALA A 44 19.63 -71.34 -27.40
N SER A 45 18.62 -71.97 -28.01
CA SER A 45 17.25 -71.44 -28.09
C SER A 45 16.65 -71.23 -26.70
N ARG A 46 16.74 -72.22 -25.80
CA ARG A 46 16.27 -72.08 -24.41
C ARG A 46 16.99 -70.97 -23.66
N ALA A 47 18.31 -70.86 -23.82
CA ALA A 47 19.10 -69.82 -23.18
C ALA A 47 18.71 -68.42 -23.68
N GLU A 48 18.53 -68.25 -25.00
CA GLU A 48 18.11 -66.98 -25.58
C GLU A 48 16.66 -66.62 -25.19
N THR A 49 15.72 -67.58 -25.19
CA THR A 49 14.37 -67.37 -24.69
C THR A 49 14.36 -66.97 -23.21
N ALA A 50 15.17 -67.62 -22.36
CA ALA A 50 15.28 -67.26 -20.96
C ALA A 50 15.86 -65.85 -20.76
N LYS A 51 16.84 -65.46 -21.57
CA LYS A 51 17.43 -64.11 -21.59
C LYS A 51 16.40 -63.06 -22.02
N GLN A 52 15.67 -63.31 -23.11
CA GLN A 52 14.61 -62.41 -23.59
C GLN A 52 13.49 -62.26 -22.56
N LEU A 53 13.03 -63.37 -21.96
CA LEU A 53 12.02 -63.35 -20.91
C LEU A 53 12.50 -62.58 -19.67
N SER A 54 13.77 -62.70 -19.31
CA SER A 54 14.36 -61.94 -18.20
C SER A 54 14.42 -60.44 -18.50
N ALA A 55 14.80 -60.08 -19.73
CA ALA A 55 14.80 -58.70 -20.19
C ALA A 55 13.38 -58.09 -20.21
N GLU A 56 12.39 -58.86 -20.68
CA GLU A 56 10.99 -58.42 -20.71
C GLU A 56 10.42 -58.25 -19.30
N ARG A 57 10.71 -59.19 -18.38
CA ARG A 57 10.35 -59.04 -16.95
C ARG A 57 10.97 -57.79 -16.32
N ALA A 58 12.24 -57.50 -16.61
CA ALA A 58 12.91 -56.30 -16.12
C ALA A 58 12.27 -55.01 -16.69
N ALA A 59 11.91 -55.01 -17.98
CA ALA A 59 11.23 -53.88 -18.62
C ALA A 59 9.81 -53.66 -18.03
N ILE A 60 9.03 -54.73 -17.85
CA ILE A 60 7.70 -54.67 -17.22
C ILE A 60 7.80 -54.15 -15.79
N ALA A 61 8.75 -54.66 -14.99
CA ALA A 61 8.96 -54.19 -13.62
C ALA A 61 9.31 -52.69 -13.58
N THR A 62 10.20 -52.24 -14.47
CA THR A 62 10.59 -50.83 -14.59
C THR A 62 9.38 -49.96 -14.95
N ASN A 63 8.59 -50.37 -15.93
CA ASN A 63 7.37 -49.65 -16.35
C ASN A 63 6.32 -49.60 -15.25
N TYR A 64 6.16 -50.68 -14.47
CA TYR A 64 5.24 -50.72 -13.34
C TYR A 64 5.65 -49.76 -12.23
N VAL A 65 6.95 -49.73 -11.88
CA VAL A 65 7.50 -48.77 -10.90
C VAL A 65 7.32 -47.32 -11.39
N ALA A 66 7.57 -47.07 -12.68
CA ALA A 66 7.38 -45.74 -13.28
C ALA A 66 5.90 -45.29 -13.20
N LYS A 67 4.96 -46.17 -13.54
CA LYS A 67 3.52 -45.90 -13.41
C LYS A 67 3.12 -45.65 -11.96
N SER A 68 3.57 -46.48 -11.03
CA SER A 68 3.29 -46.31 -9.59
C SER A 68 3.81 -44.96 -9.08
N THR A 69 5.01 -44.56 -9.50
CA THR A 69 5.60 -43.27 -9.15
C THR A 69 4.78 -42.10 -9.73
N TYR A 70 4.31 -42.24 -10.97
CA TYR A 70 3.43 -41.26 -11.59
C TYR A 70 2.10 -41.12 -10.84
N ASP A 71 1.44 -42.23 -10.52
CA ASP A 71 0.17 -42.24 -9.79
C ASP A 71 0.32 -41.58 -8.40
N GLU A 72 1.41 -41.86 -7.67
CA GLU A 72 1.70 -41.23 -6.38
C GLU A 72 1.99 -39.72 -6.53
N ASN A 73 2.73 -39.32 -7.56
CA ASN A 73 2.99 -37.90 -7.86
C ASN A 73 1.70 -37.14 -8.20
N VAL A 74 0.79 -37.74 -8.97
CA VAL A 74 -0.53 -37.17 -9.28
C VAL A 74 -1.36 -37.05 -8.01
N ARG A 75 -1.35 -38.06 -7.14
CA ARG A 75 -2.05 -38.03 -5.84
C ARG A 75 -1.51 -36.93 -4.94
N GLY A 76 -0.18 -36.82 -4.81
CA GLY A 76 0.48 -35.76 -4.06
C GLY A 76 0.20 -34.37 -4.62
N THR A 77 0.16 -34.21 -5.95
CA THR A 77 -0.22 -32.96 -6.61
C THR A 77 -1.67 -32.59 -6.33
N THR A 78 -2.58 -33.56 -6.37
CA THR A 78 -4.01 -33.36 -6.08
C THR A 78 -4.24 -32.91 -4.64
N LEU A 79 -3.54 -33.52 -3.68
CA LEU A 79 -3.59 -33.09 -2.28
C LEU A 79 -3.11 -31.64 -2.10
N LYS A 80 -1.95 -31.29 -2.67
CA LYS A 80 -1.44 -29.91 -2.65
C LYS A 80 -2.40 -28.92 -3.31
N LEU A 81 -3.04 -29.29 -4.41
CA LEU A 81 -4.06 -28.45 -5.06
C LEU A 81 -5.28 -28.23 -4.17
N ASN A 82 -5.72 -29.25 -3.44
CA ASN A 82 -6.83 -29.14 -2.50
C ASN A 82 -6.48 -28.25 -1.29
N GLU A 83 -5.25 -28.34 -0.76
CA GLU A 83 -4.76 -27.45 0.30
C GLU A 83 -4.68 -25.99 -0.16
N ILE A 84 -4.15 -25.76 -1.38
CA ILE A 84 -4.12 -24.43 -2.00
C ILE A 84 -5.54 -23.89 -2.17
N LYS A 85 -6.48 -24.72 -2.63
CA LYS A 85 -7.89 -24.33 -2.77
C LYS A 85 -8.50 -23.94 -1.43
N SER A 86 -8.29 -24.73 -0.38
CA SER A 86 -8.79 -24.43 0.97
C SER A 86 -8.22 -23.10 1.51
N THR A 87 -6.93 -22.86 1.28
CA THR A 87 -6.27 -21.60 1.64
C THR A 87 -6.85 -20.43 0.85
N ALA A 88 -7.08 -20.60 -0.46
CA ALA A 88 -7.67 -19.58 -1.32
C ALA A 88 -9.12 -19.24 -0.92
N ASP A 89 -9.91 -20.25 -0.58
CA ASP A 89 -11.28 -20.07 -0.09
C ASP A 89 -11.30 -19.29 1.24
N THR A 90 -10.38 -19.61 2.16
CA THR A 90 -10.20 -18.88 3.43
C THR A 90 -9.79 -17.43 3.17
N ALA A 91 -8.83 -17.19 2.28
CA ALA A 91 -8.39 -15.85 1.91
C ALA A 91 -9.54 -15.01 1.30
N LYS A 92 -10.38 -15.64 0.47
CA LYS A 92 -11.57 -15.01 -0.12
C LYS A 92 -12.58 -14.60 0.95
N GLN A 93 -12.82 -15.44 1.96
CA GLN A 93 -13.70 -15.11 3.09
C GLN A 93 -13.14 -13.96 3.93
N ASN A 94 -11.83 -13.98 4.22
CA ASN A 94 -11.17 -12.90 4.94
C ASN A 94 -11.28 -11.57 4.18
N LEU A 95 -11.07 -11.60 2.86
CA LEU A 95 -11.20 -10.40 2.01
C LEU A 95 -12.63 -9.85 2.01
N ALA A 96 -13.64 -10.72 1.93
CA ALA A 96 -15.05 -10.30 2.03
C ALA A 96 -15.36 -9.66 3.40
N THR A 97 -14.79 -10.19 4.48
CA THR A 97 -14.94 -9.63 5.83
C THR A 97 -14.28 -8.25 5.94
N TYR A 98 -13.09 -8.08 5.35
CA TYR A 98 -12.42 -6.77 5.29
C TYR A 98 -13.23 -5.76 4.47
N GLN A 99 -13.76 -6.17 3.30
CA GLN A 99 -14.60 -5.32 2.46
C GLN A 99 -15.82 -4.82 3.23
N ASN A 100 -16.58 -5.72 3.87
CA ASN A 100 -17.75 -5.36 4.67
C ASN A 100 -17.40 -4.38 5.81
N THR A 101 -16.22 -4.54 6.42
CA THR A 101 -15.75 -3.64 7.48
C THR A 101 -15.45 -2.25 6.95
N VAL A 102 -14.79 -2.17 5.79
CA VAL A 102 -14.48 -0.90 5.11
C VAL A 102 -15.76 -0.19 4.68
N ASP A 103 -16.72 -0.91 4.10
CA ASP A 103 -17.98 -0.35 3.62
C ASP A 103 -18.80 0.23 4.79
N ARG A 104 -18.91 -0.50 5.91
CA ARG A 104 -19.54 0.02 7.14
C ARG A 104 -18.85 1.27 7.67
N LYS A 105 -17.50 1.29 7.65
CA LYS A 105 -16.72 2.46 8.08
C LYS A 105 -16.95 3.66 7.16
N LEU A 106 -17.11 3.43 5.86
CA LEU A 106 -17.43 4.47 4.89
C LEU A 106 -18.84 5.04 5.10
N GLU A 107 -19.83 4.20 5.40
CA GLU A 107 -21.19 4.63 5.76
C GLU A 107 -21.21 5.47 7.06
N GLU A 108 -20.47 5.03 8.09
CA GLU A 108 -20.31 5.77 9.36
C GLU A 108 -19.70 7.16 9.12
N LEU A 109 -18.64 7.23 8.30
CA LEU A 109 -17.98 8.49 7.97
C LEU A 109 -18.91 9.42 7.17
N THR A 110 -19.62 8.86 6.19
CA THR A 110 -20.59 9.61 5.37
C THR A 110 -21.69 10.22 6.22
N SER A 111 -22.25 9.44 7.17
CA SER A 111 -23.28 9.91 8.10
C SER A 111 -22.75 11.00 9.05
N SER A 112 -21.51 10.86 9.50
CA SER A 112 -20.85 11.86 10.35
C SER A 112 -20.64 13.18 9.61
N THR A 113 -20.22 13.13 8.35
CA THR A 113 -20.05 14.30 7.49
C THR A 113 -21.38 15.03 7.26
N GLN A 114 -22.45 14.31 6.92
CA GLN A 114 -23.79 14.91 6.75
C GLN A 114 -24.28 15.59 8.03
N THR A 115 -24.02 14.97 9.19
CA THR A 115 -24.36 15.56 10.49
C THR A 115 -23.56 16.84 10.76
N LEU A 116 -22.27 16.85 10.42
CA LEU A 116 -21.43 18.06 10.53
C LEU A 116 -21.93 19.17 9.61
N ASP A 117 -22.23 18.86 8.35
CA ASP A 117 -22.76 19.84 7.39
C ASP A 117 -24.06 20.48 7.91
N GLY A 118 -24.97 19.67 8.46
CA GLY A 118 -26.20 20.18 9.09
C GLY A 118 -25.93 21.11 10.28
N LYS A 119 -24.96 20.77 11.13
CA LYS A 119 -24.53 21.63 12.25
C LYS A 119 -23.88 22.93 11.77
N ILE A 120 -23.03 22.86 10.74
CA ILE A 120 -22.36 24.02 10.13
C ILE A 120 -23.39 24.96 9.51
N ASN A 121 -24.33 24.44 8.73
CA ASN A 121 -25.40 25.23 8.14
C ASN A 121 -26.27 25.92 9.20
N THR A 122 -26.59 25.20 10.29
CA THR A 122 -27.32 25.76 11.43
C THR A 122 -26.52 26.88 12.12
N ALA A 123 -25.22 26.67 12.33
CA ALA A 123 -24.34 27.67 12.94
C ALA A 123 -24.21 28.91 12.05
N SER A 124 -24.04 28.73 10.73
CA SER A 124 -23.99 29.82 9.75
C SER A 124 -25.28 30.65 9.79
N ALA A 125 -26.45 30.01 9.77
CA ALA A 125 -27.73 30.70 9.85
C ALA A 125 -27.90 31.50 11.16
N LYS A 126 -27.41 30.97 12.29
CA LYS A 126 -27.39 31.71 13.57
C LYS A 126 -26.47 32.92 13.53
N VAL A 127 -25.27 32.78 12.94
CA VAL A 127 -24.34 33.90 12.75
C VAL A 127 -24.95 34.99 11.88
N ASP A 128 -25.58 34.64 10.76
CA ASP A 128 -26.26 35.59 9.89
C ASP A 128 -27.40 36.31 10.59
N THR A 129 -28.17 35.57 11.40
CA THR A 129 -29.26 36.12 12.23
C THR A 129 -28.71 37.14 13.24
N VAL A 130 -27.67 36.79 13.99
CA VAL A 130 -27.03 37.68 14.97
C VAL A 130 -26.42 38.90 14.28
N ALA A 131 -25.76 38.71 13.14
CA ALA A 131 -25.23 39.83 12.35
C ALA A 131 -26.35 40.77 11.86
N GLY A 132 -27.50 40.22 11.48
CA GLY A 132 -28.71 40.98 11.18
C GLY A 132 -29.21 41.79 12.37
N GLN A 133 -29.33 41.17 13.54
CA GLN A 133 -29.74 41.83 14.79
C GLN A 133 -28.80 42.98 15.16
N ILE A 134 -27.48 42.76 15.12
CA ILE A 134 -26.47 43.78 15.41
C ILE A 134 -26.62 44.98 14.45
N ARG A 135 -26.81 44.74 13.15
CA ARG A 135 -27.04 45.82 12.17
C ARG A 135 -28.28 46.65 12.53
N THR A 136 -29.37 46.01 12.92
CA THR A 136 -30.61 46.69 13.33
C THR A 136 -30.42 47.51 14.61
N GLU A 137 -29.75 46.94 15.62
CA GLU A 137 -29.47 47.63 16.87
C GLU A 137 -28.57 48.85 16.67
N ILE A 138 -27.50 48.73 15.87
CA ILE A 138 -26.62 49.84 15.50
C ILE A 138 -27.43 50.97 14.84
N GLY A 139 -28.26 50.66 13.84
CA GLY A 139 -29.10 51.69 13.19
C GLY A 139 -30.06 52.38 14.16
N THR A 140 -30.57 51.63 15.16
CA THR A 140 -31.43 52.21 16.22
C THR A 140 -30.64 53.13 17.14
N VAL A 141 -29.38 52.81 17.43
CA VAL A 141 -28.48 53.66 18.23
C VAL A 141 -28.07 54.90 17.46
N GLU A 142 -27.67 54.77 16.19
CA GLU A 142 -27.34 55.90 15.31
C GLU A 142 -28.48 56.91 15.25
N ALA A 143 -29.73 56.46 15.14
CA ALA A 143 -30.92 57.31 15.15
C ALA A 143 -31.12 58.09 16.47
N LYS A 144 -30.52 57.65 17.58
CA LYS A 144 -30.59 58.33 18.89
C LYS A 144 -29.47 59.36 19.10
N ILE A 145 -28.46 59.40 18.23
CA ILE A 145 -27.36 60.37 18.33
C ILE A 145 -27.87 61.73 17.80
N PRO A 146 -27.84 62.83 18.60
CA PRO A 146 -28.27 64.14 18.13
C PRO A 146 -27.40 64.63 16.95
N THR A 147 -28.05 64.93 15.83
CA THR A 147 -27.39 65.40 14.59
C THR A 147 -27.22 66.92 14.51
N GLU A 148 -27.79 67.66 15.47
CA GLU A 148 -27.74 69.12 15.53
C GLU A 148 -27.19 69.58 16.89
N VAL A 149 -25.86 69.78 16.96
CA VAL A 149 -25.20 70.51 18.05
C VAL A 149 -24.82 71.89 17.49
N GLY A 150 -25.61 72.92 17.77
CA GLY A 150 -25.27 74.29 17.37
C GLY A 150 -24.45 74.98 18.45
N GLY A 151 -23.13 75.03 18.27
CA GLY A 151 -22.22 75.76 19.16
C GLY A 151 -22.04 77.24 18.81
N ARG A 152 -22.61 77.70 17.69
CA ARG A 152 -22.47 79.09 17.21
C ARG A 152 -23.33 80.05 18.04
N ASN A 153 -22.71 81.12 18.52
CA ASN A 153 -23.43 82.26 19.06
C ASN A 153 -23.89 83.19 17.92
N TYR A 154 -25.16 83.56 17.90
CA TYR A 154 -25.72 84.52 16.94
C TYR A 154 -25.89 85.94 17.50
N ILE A 155 -25.48 86.18 18.75
CA ILE A 155 -25.47 87.50 19.37
C ILE A 155 -24.10 88.15 19.11
N LEU A 156 -24.14 89.29 18.41
CA LEU A 156 -22.96 90.10 18.11
C LEU A 156 -22.52 90.88 19.35
N LYS A 157 -21.21 91.04 19.51
CA LYS A 157 -20.55 91.72 20.64
C LYS A 157 -21.05 91.20 21.98
N SER A 158 -21.27 89.89 22.07
CA SER A 158 -21.89 89.24 23.22
C SER A 158 -20.98 89.09 24.44
N GLN A 159 -19.68 89.35 24.34
CA GLN A 159 -18.80 89.45 25.50
C GLN A 159 -19.06 90.77 26.24
N ALA A 160 -20.07 90.75 27.10
CA ALA A 160 -20.55 91.91 27.82
C ALA A 160 -21.18 91.51 29.15
N GLU A 161 -21.06 92.38 30.14
CA GLU A 161 -21.68 92.26 31.47
C GLU A 161 -22.51 93.51 31.76
N ILE A 162 -23.63 93.32 32.43
CA ILE A 162 -24.35 94.37 33.16
C ILE A 162 -24.33 94.04 34.64
N SER A 163 -24.21 95.05 35.49
CA SER A 163 -24.25 94.90 36.94
C SER A 163 -25.12 95.98 37.57
N SER A 164 -25.72 95.66 38.72
CA SER A 164 -26.56 96.58 39.47
C SER A 164 -26.52 96.21 40.95
N THR A 165 -26.65 97.20 41.83
CA THR A 165 -26.78 97.04 43.29
C THR A 165 -28.16 97.46 43.81
N GLY A 166 -29.09 97.85 42.92
CA GLY A 166 -30.39 98.39 43.34
C GLY A 166 -31.19 99.18 42.29
N ARG A 167 -30.87 99.07 41.00
CA ARG A 167 -31.58 99.75 39.90
C ARG A 167 -31.93 98.77 38.77
N TRP A 168 -32.96 99.11 37.99
CA TRP A 168 -33.24 98.39 36.75
C TRP A 168 -32.16 98.73 35.72
N VAL A 169 -31.47 97.71 35.23
CA VAL A 169 -30.41 97.86 34.22
C VAL A 169 -30.70 96.90 33.06
N SER A 170 -30.48 97.36 31.82
CA SER A 170 -30.59 96.51 30.65
C SER A 170 -29.58 96.86 29.57
N LYS A 171 -29.24 95.88 28.74
CA LYS A 171 -28.36 96.05 27.58
C LYS A 171 -28.88 95.25 26.39
N PRO A 172 -29.38 95.89 25.33
CA PRO A 172 -29.76 95.21 24.10
C PRO A 172 -28.54 94.85 23.25
N PHE A 173 -28.66 93.79 22.47
CA PHE A 173 -27.62 93.31 21.57
C PHE A 173 -28.15 93.17 20.13
N ASN A 174 -27.23 93.26 19.17
CA ASN A 174 -27.53 92.99 17.77
C ASN A 174 -27.38 91.51 17.45
N LEU A 175 -28.11 91.06 16.45
CA LEU A 175 -28.08 89.69 15.96
C LEU A 175 -27.25 89.60 14.68
N SER A 176 -26.63 88.45 14.44
CA SER A 176 -25.97 88.14 13.17
C SER A 176 -26.95 88.24 11.99
N SER A 177 -26.49 88.77 10.86
CA SER A 177 -27.28 88.81 9.63
C SER A 177 -27.65 87.41 9.13
N ASP A 178 -26.82 86.40 9.40
CA ASP A 178 -27.09 85.01 9.02
C ASP A 178 -28.29 84.42 9.78
N LEU A 179 -28.47 84.81 11.06
CA LEU A 179 -29.68 84.46 11.81
C LEU A 179 -30.91 85.07 11.13
N LEU A 180 -30.83 86.37 10.80
CA LEU A 180 -31.95 87.15 10.27
C LEU A 180 -32.33 86.74 8.85
N SER A 181 -31.39 86.27 8.03
CA SER A 181 -31.69 85.74 6.68
C SER A 181 -32.29 84.33 6.68
N ASN A 182 -32.19 83.60 7.80
CA ASN A 182 -32.58 82.20 7.88
C ASN A 182 -33.70 81.95 8.91
N LEU A 183 -34.45 82.97 9.29
CA LEU A 183 -35.52 82.87 10.31
C LEU A 183 -36.54 81.75 10.03
N SER A 184 -36.88 81.50 8.76
CA SER A 184 -37.81 80.44 8.36
C SER A 184 -37.27 79.02 8.56
N LYS A 185 -35.95 78.86 8.67
CA LYS A 185 -35.27 77.57 8.87
C LYS A 185 -35.07 77.22 10.34
N ILE A 186 -35.24 78.19 11.23
CA ILE A 186 -35.04 77.99 12.67
C ILE A 186 -36.15 77.09 13.21
N LYS A 187 -35.76 75.95 13.78
CA LYS A 187 -36.70 75.01 14.42
C LYS A 187 -36.56 74.96 15.92
N THR A 188 -35.33 74.94 16.42
CA THR A 188 -35.04 74.90 17.86
C THR A 188 -33.93 75.88 18.20
N VAL A 189 -34.17 76.70 19.23
CA VAL A 189 -33.23 77.72 19.71
C VAL A 189 -33.03 77.53 21.19
N THR A 190 -31.78 77.57 21.63
CA THR A 190 -31.43 77.71 23.04
C THR A 190 -30.89 79.10 23.28
N ILE A 191 -31.44 79.78 24.29
CA ILE A 191 -30.90 81.06 24.76
C ILE A 191 -30.25 80.82 26.11
N SER A 192 -29.10 81.46 26.35
CA SER A 192 -28.38 81.29 27.60
C SER A 192 -27.61 82.56 28.00
N CYS A 193 -27.38 82.74 29.29
CA CYS A 193 -26.54 83.81 29.83
C CYS A 193 -25.94 83.38 31.17
N ASP A 194 -24.88 84.04 31.59
CA ASP A 194 -24.31 83.86 32.92
C ASP A 194 -24.99 84.80 33.91
N VAL A 195 -25.31 84.30 35.09
CA VAL A 195 -25.97 85.02 36.17
C VAL A 195 -25.25 84.81 37.49
N GLU A 196 -25.13 85.88 38.27
CA GLU A 196 -24.57 85.90 39.62
C GLU A 196 -25.35 86.94 40.43
N GLY A 197 -25.77 86.61 41.66
CA GLY A 197 -26.60 87.51 42.45
C GLY A 197 -26.56 87.20 43.94
N THR A 198 -26.37 88.21 44.78
CA THR A 198 -26.41 88.12 46.25
C THR A 198 -27.37 89.16 46.82
N ASN A 199 -28.12 88.81 47.86
CA ASN A 199 -29.12 89.67 48.49
C ASN A 199 -30.24 90.11 47.52
N VAL A 200 -30.65 89.22 46.63
CA VAL A 200 -31.66 89.49 45.61
C VAL A 200 -33.02 89.72 46.26
N SER A 201 -33.59 90.89 46.03
CA SER A 201 -34.89 91.33 46.55
C SER A 201 -35.72 92.00 45.45
N ALA A 202 -37.02 92.15 45.70
CA ALA A 202 -37.93 92.70 44.70
C ALA A 202 -37.72 94.21 44.52
N LEU A 203 -37.63 94.66 43.27
CA LEU A 203 -37.53 96.06 42.87
C LEU A 203 -38.61 96.36 41.82
N ASN A 204 -39.50 97.31 42.12
CA ASN A 204 -40.68 97.62 41.31
C ASN A 204 -41.54 96.38 40.98
N SER A 205 -41.87 95.60 42.01
CA SER A 205 -42.67 94.36 41.92
C SER A 205 -42.06 93.24 41.05
N ARG A 206 -40.77 93.34 40.69
CA ARG A 206 -40.03 92.29 39.98
C ARG A 206 -38.81 91.85 40.77
N LYS A 207 -38.50 90.57 40.68
CA LYS A 207 -37.35 89.93 41.35
C LYS A 207 -36.66 88.99 40.35
N ARG A 208 -36.20 89.52 39.22
CA ARG A 208 -35.65 88.69 38.13
C ARG A 208 -34.48 89.33 37.41
N TYR A 209 -33.53 88.52 36.97
CA TYR A 209 -32.37 88.93 36.18
C TYR A 209 -31.96 87.80 35.22
N GLY A 210 -31.53 88.13 34.01
CA GLY A 210 -31.29 87.14 32.95
C GLY A 210 -31.37 87.73 31.54
N LEU A 211 -31.76 86.89 30.59
CA LEU A 211 -31.82 87.22 29.16
C LEU A 211 -33.25 87.10 28.64
N ALA A 212 -33.70 88.10 27.90
CA ALA A 212 -34.99 88.06 27.21
C ALA A 212 -34.82 88.49 25.75
N CYS A 213 -35.46 87.75 24.85
CA CYS A 213 -35.64 88.14 23.46
C CYS A 213 -37.09 87.88 23.04
N SER A 214 -37.67 88.78 22.26
CA SER A 214 -38.97 88.51 21.64
C SER A 214 -38.78 88.01 20.22
N VAL A 215 -39.61 87.04 19.83
CA VAL A 215 -39.66 86.53 18.46
C VAL A 215 -41.10 86.58 17.98
N GLU A 216 -41.30 86.87 16.71
CA GLU A 216 -42.59 86.82 16.07
C GLU A 216 -42.70 85.50 15.29
N ILE A 217 -43.68 84.68 15.63
CA ILE A 217 -43.95 83.41 14.96
C ILE A 217 -45.29 83.53 14.26
N ASN A 218 -45.28 83.54 12.93
CA ASN A 218 -46.46 83.80 12.08
C ASN A 218 -47.28 85.02 12.56
N GLY A 219 -46.63 86.17 12.80
CA GLY A 219 -47.34 87.40 13.22
C GLY A 219 -47.60 87.55 14.71
N VAL A 220 -47.34 86.52 15.53
CA VAL A 220 -47.59 86.56 16.98
C VAL A 220 -46.29 86.68 17.76
N VAL A 221 -46.17 87.74 18.58
CA VAL A 221 -45.02 87.96 19.46
C VAL A 221 -45.01 86.94 20.60
N LYS A 222 -43.90 86.24 20.74
CA LYS A 222 -43.56 85.33 21.84
C LYS A 222 -42.32 85.86 22.57
N TYR A 223 -42.37 85.81 23.89
CA TYR A 223 -41.24 86.20 24.73
C TYR A 223 -40.45 84.95 25.09
N TRP A 224 -39.23 84.85 24.56
CA TRP A 224 -38.27 83.82 24.90
C TRP A 224 -37.34 84.39 25.96
N GLU A 225 -37.53 83.92 27.18
CA GLU A 225 -36.86 84.49 28.35
C GLU A 225 -36.27 83.38 29.21
N VAL A 226 -35.12 83.66 29.81
CA VAL A 226 -34.50 82.83 30.83
C VAL A 226 -34.12 83.72 32.00
N TRP A 227 -34.66 83.40 33.17
CA TRP A 227 -34.61 84.24 34.36
C TRP A 227 -34.03 83.49 35.55
N GLN A 228 -33.25 84.20 36.36
CA GLN A 228 -32.97 83.82 37.73
C GLN A 228 -33.68 84.78 38.69
N THR A 229 -34.20 84.26 39.80
CA THR A 229 -35.06 85.03 40.73
C THR A 229 -34.61 84.96 42.19
N GLN A 230 -33.59 84.17 42.47
CA GLN A 230 -32.99 84.00 43.80
C GLN A 230 -31.50 84.29 43.77
N ASP A 231 -30.87 84.32 44.94
CA ASP A 231 -29.42 84.39 45.06
C ASP A 231 -28.78 83.19 44.34
N THR A 232 -27.67 83.43 43.65
CA THR A 232 -26.91 82.38 42.96
C THR A 232 -25.44 82.76 42.89
N THR A 233 -24.58 81.78 43.14
CA THR A 233 -23.21 81.84 42.65
C THR A 233 -23.22 81.86 41.12
N LYS A 234 -22.16 82.41 40.52
CA LYS A 234 -22.00 82.51 39.07
C LYS A 234 -22.30 81.17 38.38
N LYS A 235 -23.32 81.13 37.52
CA LYS A 235 -23.68 79.96 36.70
C LYS A 235 -24.30 80.40 35.38
N ARG A 236 -24.27 79.52 34.39
CA ARG A 236 -24.98 79.71 33.13
C ARG A 236 -26.40 79.17 33.25
N ILE A 237 -27.40 80.01 32.97
CA ILE A 237 -28.79 79.59 32.84
C ILE A 237 -29.17 79.53 31.37
N SER A 238 -29.99 78.55 30.99
CA SER A 238 -30.42 78.34 29.61
C SER A 238 -31.87 77.90 29.53
N GLN A 239 -32.53 78.25 28.43
CA GLN A 239 -33.85 77.72 28.10
C GLN A 239 -33.94 77.47 26.60
N THR A 240 -34.53 76.33 26.25
CA THR A 240 -34.73 75.91 24.86
C THR A 240 -36.17 76.16 24.44
N PHE A 241 -36.32 76.72 23.24
CA PHE A 241 -37.59 77.04 22.61
C PHE A 241 -37.68 76.35 21.26
N THR A 242 -38.83 75.75 20.99
CA THR A 242 -39.12 75.09 19.71
C THR A 242 -40.17 75.89 18.96
N VAL A 243 -39.92 76.17 17.68
CA VAL A 243 -40.92 76.75 16.79
C VAL A 243 -41.96 75.67 16.48
N PRO A 244 -43.27 75.92 16.71
CA PRO A 244 -44.30 74.93 16.41
C PRO A 244 -44.23 74.46 14.97
N GLU A 245 -44.52 73.18 14.75
CA GLU A 245 -44.50 72.55 13.44
C GLU A 245 -45.37 73.31 12.43
N GLY A 246 -44.86 73.49 11.21
CA GLY A 246 -45.50 74.28 10.15
C GLY A 246 -45.46 75.80 10.32
N LYS A 247 -44.91 76.33 11.43
CA LYS A 247 -44.75 77.78 11.64
C LYS A 247 -43.31 78.22 11.41
N VAL A 248 -43.13 79.51 11.16
CA VAL A 248 -41.83 80.15 10.92
C VAL A 248 -41.68 81.39 11.79
N ILE A 249 -40.44 81.70 12.16
CA ILE A 249 -40.13 82.99 12.75
C ILE A 249 -40.17 84.02 11.63
N THR A 250 -41.01 85.05 11.77
CA THR A 250 -41.11 86.18 10.84
C THR A 250 -40.23 87.35 11.28
N LYS A 251 -39.94 87.45 12.57
CA LYS A 251 -39.08 88.51 13.12
C LYS A 251 -38.37 88.04 14.40
N PHE A 252 -37.11 88.44 14.55
CA PHE A 252 -36.33 88.21 15.77
C PHE A 252 -35.90 89.57 16.32
N HIS A 253 -36.40 89.92 17.50
CA HIS A 253 -36.08 91.21 18.13
C HIS A 253 -34.76 91.14 18.91
N SER A 254 -34.20 92.32 19.20
CA SER A 254 -32.93 92.45 19.91
C SER A 254 -32.94 91.71 21.25
N PRO A 255 -32.09 90.67 21.43
CA PRO A 255 -31.91 90.04 22.72
C PRO A 255 -31.35 91.05 23.71
N THR A 256 -31.86 91.03 24.93
CA THR A 256 -31.55 92.03 25.94
C THR A 256 -31.25 91.36 27.27
N LEU A 257 -30.11 91.70 27.85
CA LEU A 257 -29.83 91.37 29.25
C LEU A 257 -30.60 92.30 30.16
N TRP A 258 -31.12 91.77 31.26
CA TRP A 258 -31.94 92.52 32.21
C TRP A 258 -31.55 92.20 33.65
N ILE A 259 -31.49 93.24 34.48
CA ILE A 259 -31.54 93.16 35.94
C ILE A 259 -32.75 93.95 36.40
N GLN A 260 -33.77 93.24 36.89
CA GLN A 260 -35.05 93.79 37.38
C GLN A 260 -35.28 93.35 38.83
N ALA A 261 -34.24 93.47 39.66
CA ALA A 261 -34.22 93.15 41.08
C ALA A 261 -33.23 94.07 41.79
N ALA A 262 -33.34 94.20 43.10
CA ALA A 262 -32.34 94.84 43.96
C ALA A 262 -31.41 93.77 44.55
N GLY A 263 -30.19 94.15 44.92
CA GLY A 263 -29.12 93.23 45.33
C GLY A 263 -27.90 93.35 44.41
N ASP A 264 -26.78 92.75 44.80
CA ASP A 264 -25.54 92.75 44.03
C ASP A 264 -25.62 91.71 42.92
N ILE A 265 -26.04 92.14 41.72
CA ILE A 265 -26.39 91.26 40.60
C ILE A 265 -25.52 91.56 39.39
N LYS A 266 -25.06 90.50 38.71
CA LYS A 266 -24.40 90.53 37.41
C LYS A 266 -25.09 89.60 36.44
N VAL A 267 -25.22 90.05 35.20
CA VAL A 267 -25.64 89.22 34.07
C VAL A 267 -24.69 89.45 32.92
N SER A 268 -24.15 88.38 32.35
CA SER A 268 -23.14 88.49 31.30
C SER A 268 -23.27 87.41 30.23
N ASN A 269 -22.49 87.57 29.15
CA ASN A 269 -22.24 86.54 28.14
C ASN A 269 -23.50 85.90 27.55
N PRO A 270 -24.44 86.69 26.98
CA PRO A 270 -25.63 86.16 26.34
C PRO A 270 -25.25 85.37 25.09
N LYS A 271 -25.96 84.26 24.87
CA LYS A 271 -25.84 83.44 23.67
C LYS A 271 -27.22 83.07 23.16
N ILE A 272 -27.36 83.13 21.84
CA ILE A 272 -28.43 82.45 21.11
C ILE A 272 -27.75 81.43 20.22
N GLU A 273 -28.17 80.18 20.33
CA GLU A 273 -27.63 79.07 19.56
C GLU A 273 -28.75 78.14 19.08
N PHE A 274 -28.49 77.41 18.01
CA PHE A 274 -29.46 76.46 17.48
C PHE A 274 -29.28 75.09 18.13
N GLY A 275 -30.39 74.38 18.30
CA GLY A 275 -30.40 73.04 18.88
C GLY A 275 -30.84 73.02 20.35
N ARG A 276 -30.93 71.79 20.87
CA ARG A 276 -31.52 71.49 22.18
C ARG A 276 -30.53 71.42 23.33
N VAL A 277 -29.24 71.30 23.01
CA VAL A 277 -28.19 71.14 24.00
C VAL A 277 -27.51 72.50 24.20
N PRO A 278 -27.62 73.14 25.38
CA PRO A 278 -26.90 74.38 25.65
C PRO A 278 -25.40 74.12 25.63
N THR A 279 -24.63 75.06 25.04
CA THR A 279 -23.17 75.02 25.09
C THR A 279 -22.61 76.28 25.77
N ASP A 280 -21.32 76.23 26.13
CA ASP A 280 -20.64 77.35 26.77
C ASP A 280 -20.62 78.60 25.87
N HIS A 281 -20.42 79.77 26.47
CA HIS A 281 -20.38 81.03 25.72
C HIS A 281 -19.22 81.03 24.71
N THR A 282 -19.54 81.44 23.48
CA THR A 282 -18.59 81.70 22.40
C THR A 282 -18.92 83.06 21.77
N LEU A 283 -17.95 83.72 21.15
CA LEU A 283 -18.21 84.91 20.33
C LEU A 283 -18.94 84.52 19.04
N ALA A 284 -19.69 85.45 18.45
CA ALA A 284 -20.21 85.24 17.10
C ALA A 284 -19.04 85.19 16.12
N PRO A 285 -19.05 84.33 15.09
CA PRO A 285 -18.00 84.28 14.06
C PRO A 285 -17.73 85.64 13.42
N GLU A 286 -18.73 86.50 13.35
CA GLU A 286 -18.65 87.88 12.84
C GLU A 286 -17.85 88.82 13.74
N ASP A 287 -17.72 88.50 15.03
CA ASP A 287 -16.90 89.26 15.98
C ASP A 287 -15.43 88.78 15.99
N LEU A 288 -15.09 87.74 15.21
CA LEU A 288 -13.71 87.32 14.93
C LEU A 288 -13.20 88.08 13.69
N ALA A 289 -12.37 89.12 13.86
CA ALA A 289 -11.76 89.88 12.74
C ALA A 289 -10.83 88.97 11.88
N THR A 290 -10.67 89.02 10.54
CA THR A 290 -10.67 90.12 9.53
C THR A 290 -10.80 89.59 8.06
N VAL A 291 -11.60 90.30 7.23
CA VAL A 291 -11.47 90.74 5.80
C VAL A 291 -10.89 89.81 4.68
N THR A 292 -11.61 89.64 3.56
CA THR A 292 -11.35 90.19 2.18
C THR A 292 -11.77 89.26 1.01
N ALA A 293 -12.62 89.79 0.10
CA ALA A 293 -12.82 89.44 -1.32
C ALA A 293 -13.54 88.11 -1.74
N LEU A 294 -14.66 88.20 -2.48
CA LEU A 294 -14.68 88.19 -3.96
C LEU A 294 -16.12 87.90 -4.51
N HIS A 295 -16.84 88.95 -4.90
CA HIS A 295 -17.92 88.88 -5.90
C HIS A 295 -17.29 89.16 -7.27
N SER A 296 -17.55 88.31 -8.30
CA SER A 296 -17.64 88.64 -9.76
C SER A 296 -17.39 87.41 -10.68
N VAL A 297 -18.30 86.42 -10.76
CA VAL A 297 -18.24 85.35 -11.81
C VAL A 297 -19.63 84.96 -12.37
N ARG A 298 -20.75 85.47 -11.83
CA ARG A 298 -22.07 84.89 -12.12
C ARG A 298 -22.72 85.28 -13.47
N ASP A 299 -22.22 86.28 -14.19
CA ASP A 299 -22.98 86.87 -15.32
C ASP A 299 -22.44 86.54 -16.74
N THR A 300 -21.52 85.58 -16.95
CA THR A 300 -20.88 85.40 -18.28
C THR A 300 -21.09 84.04 -18.98
N VAL A 301 -21.56 82.98 -18.32
CA VAL A 301 -21.59 81.63 -18.95
C VAL A 301 -22.93 81.27 -19.63
N ASP A 302 -24.05 81.91 -19.25
CA ASP A 302 -25.36 81.65 -19.87
C ASP A 302 -25.48 82.17 -21.33
N SER A 303 -24.55 83.02 -21.77
CA SER A 303 -24.60 83.68 -23.09
C SER A 303 -23.93 82.91 -24.24
N HIS A 304 -23.26 81.77 -24.02
CA HIS A 304 -22.35 81.17 -25.02
C HIS A 304 -22.73 79.80 -25.64
N THR A 305 -23.95 79.27 -25.51
CA THR A 305 -24.29 77.97 -26.14
C THR A 305 -25.60 77.92 -26.94
N ARG A 306 -26.14 79.08 -27.37
CA ARG A 306 -27.36 79.15 -28.21
C ARG A 306 -27.18 79.65 -29.64
N THR A 307 -25.95 79.76 -30.15
CA THR A 307 -25.69 80.35 -31.49
C THR A 307 -24.83 79.45 -32.38
N ILE A 308 -25.26 78.22 -32.67
CA ILE A 308 -24.85 77.47 -33.89
C ILE A 308 -26.05 76.64 -34.42
N GLY A 309 -27.02 77.30 -35.06
CA GLY A 309 -27.72 76.72 -36.23
C GLY A 309 -26.83 76.89 -37.47
N ALA A 310 -27.08 76.39 -38.68
CA ALA A 310 -28.15 75.62 -39.31
C ALA A 310 -27.61 75.22 -40.70
N VAL A 311 -27.89 74.02 -41.25
CA VAL A 311 -27.71 73.76 -42.70
C VAL A 311 -28.79 72.81 -43.24
N GLY A 312 -29.66 73.37 -44.08
CA GLY A 312 -30.64 72.72 -44.95
C GLY A 312 -30.67 73.45 -46.30
N THR A 313 -29.69 73.17 -47.15
CA THR A 313 -29.67 73.58 -48.57
C THR A 313 -29.15 72.40 -49.39
N ALA A 314 -29.69 72.22 -50.60
CA ALA A 314 -29.60 71.01 -51.42
C ALA A 314 -28.19 70.40 -51.51
N GLY A 315 -28.10 69.08 -51.25
CA GLY A 315 -26.84 68.31 -51.20
C GLY A 315 -26.42 67.80 -49.81
N SER A 316 -27.26 67.90 -48.77
CA SER A 316 -26.92 67.53 -47.38
C SER A 316 -27.86 66.48 -46.78
N ILE A 317 -27.22 65.41 -46.25
CA ILE A 317 -27.53 64.42 -45.19
C ILE A 317 -28.93 63.76 -45.10
N LEU A 318 -30.00 64.35 -45.63
CA LEU A 318 -31.31 63.69 -45.68
C LEU A 318 -31.33 62.51 -46.68
N ASP A 319 -30.46 62.52 -47.70
CA ASP A 319 -30.39 61.44 -48.71
C ASP A 319 -29.67 60.17 -48.23
N ASN A 320 -28.86 60.24 -47.17
CA ASN A 320 -28.30 59.03 -46.54
C ASN A 320 -29.26 58.39 -45.52
N VAL A 321 -30.33 59.08 -45.10
CA VAL A 321 -31.36 58.51 -44.22
C VAL A 321 -32.42 57.73 -45.02
N SER A 322 -32.64 58.05 -46.31
CA SER A 322 -33.59 57.28 -47.12
C SER A 322 -33.08 55.91 -47.58
N LYS A 323 -31.77 55.64 -47.52
CA LYS A 323 -31.21 54.28 -47.73
C LYS A 323 -31.19 53.42 -46.46
N VAL A 324 -31.35 54.02 -45.28
CA VAL A 324 -31.34 53.30 -43.98
C VAL A 324 -32.75 52.93 -43.49
N THR A 325 -33.79 53.62 -43.95
CA THR A 325 -35.17 53.33 -43.51
C THR A 325 -35.79 52.06 -44.12
N GLN A 326 -35.24 51.51 -45.21
CA GLN A 326 -35.59 50.15 -45.69
C GLN A 326 -34.74 49.02 -45.06
N THR A 327 -33.76 49.35 -44.21
CA THR A 327 -32.84 48.36 -43.60
C THR A 327 -33.19 48.06 -42.14
N ALA A 328 -34.03 48.88 -41.49
CA ALA A 328 -34.35 48.76 -40.06
C ALA A 328 -35.51 47.78 -39.73
N ALA A 329 -36.24 47.29 -40.74
CA ALA A 329 -37.12 46.13 -40.66
C ALA A 329 -36.72 45.17 -41.79
N GLY A 330 -36.09 44.05 -41.44
CA GLY A 330 -35.26 43.23 -42.34
C GLY A 330 -35.84 42.99 -43.74
N LEU A 331 -34.95 43.03 -44.75
CA LEU A 331 -35.29 42.63 -46.10
C LEU A 331 -35.47 41.11 -46.10
N VAL A 332 -36.71 40.64 -46.24
CA VAL A 332 -37.00 39.23 -46.52
C VAL A 332 -37.21 39.11 -48.03
N GLN A 333 -36.24 38.54 -48.73
CA GLN A 333 -36.38 38.20 -50.14
C GLN A 333 -36.91 36.76 -50.24
N GLU A 334 -38.16 36.61 -50.68
CA GLU A 334 -38.80 35.32 -50.89
C GLU A 334 -38.83 35.00 -52.39
N VAL A 335 -38.25 33.86 -52.77
CA VAL A 335 -38.33 33.32 -54.14
C VAL A 335 -39.10 32.00 -54.08
N SER A 336 -40.31 32.00 -54.64
CA SER A 336 -41.16 30.82 -54.71
C SER A 336 -40.76 29.95 -55.91
N GLY A 337 -40.54 28.66 -55.67
CA GLY A 337 -40.31 27.64 -56.69
C GLY A 337 -41.57 26.80 -56.97
N THR A 338 -41.54 25.99 -58.03
CA THR A 338 -42.62 25.06 -58.37
C THR A 338 -42.82 24.02 -57.25
N ASN A 339 -44.07 23.61 -56.99
CA ASN A 339 -44.50 22.71 -55.90
C ASN A 339 -44.55 23.34 -54.49
N GLY A 340 -44.57 24.67 -54.38
CA GLY A 340 -44.75 25.36 -53.10
C GLY A 340 -43.51 25.40 -52.21
N LEU A 341 -42.34 25.01 -52.73
CA LEU A 341 -41.05 25.22 -52.08
C LEU A 341 -40.67 26.68 -52.16
N LYS A 342 -40.12 27.22 -51.08
CA LYS A 342 -39.71 28.63 -51.00
C LYS A 342 -38.27 28.73 -50.56
N THR A 343 -37.51 29.62 -51.20
CA THR A 343 -36.22 30.07 -50.66
C THR A 343 -36.45 31.42 -50.01
N GLN A 344 -36.17 31.52 -48.72
CA GLN A 344 -36.28 32.74 -47.96
C GLN A 344 -34.88 33.19 -47.54
N VAL A 345 -34.51 34.39 -47.96
CA VAL A 345 -33.30 35.07 -47.48
C VAL A 345 -33.73 36.17 -46.52
N SER A 346 -33.22 36.15 -45.30
CA SER A 346 -33.45 37.17 -44.29
C SER A 346 -32.15 37.86 -43.92
N GLN A 347 -32.10 39.17 -44.14
CA GLN A 347 -30.97 40.00 -43.71
C GLN A 347 -31.45 40.99 -42.64
N LEU A 348 -30.89 40.85 -41.44
CA LEU A 348 -31.12 41.75 -40.31
C LEU A 348 -29.78 42.34 -39.87
N ALA A 349 -29.81 43.39 -39.03
CA ALA A 349 -28.60 43.99 -38.48
C ALA A 349 -27.80 42.95 -37.66
N GLY A 350 -26.68 42.49 -38.24
CA GLY A 350 -25.77 41.50 -37.63
C GLY A 350 -26.13 40.04 -37.87
N SER A 351 -27.13 39.71 -38.70
CA SER A 351 -27.45 38.32 -39.04
C SER A 351 -27.89 38.11 -40.47
N TYR A 352 -27.63 36.92 -41.00
CA TYR A 352 -27.96 36.53 -42.36
C TYR A 352 -28.41 35.07 -42.39
N ALA A 353 -29.61 34.80 -42.89
CA ALA A 353 -30.15 33.44 -42.97
C ALA A 353 -30.65 33.14 -44.38
N ILE A 354 -30.28 31.96 -44.89
CA ILE A 354 -30.86 31.35 -46.10
C ILE A 354 -31.58 30.10 -45.67
N GLN A 355 -32.88 30.00 -45.98
CA GLN A 355 -33.70 28.85 -45.62
C GLN A 355 -34.49 28.36 -46.83
N ASN A 356 -34.46 27.04 -47.04
CA ASN A 356 -35.37 26.37 -47.97
C ASN A 356 -36.56 25.81 -47.19
N LEU A 357 -37.76 26.25 -47.51
CA LEU A 357 -38.99 25.92 -46.80
C LEU A 357 -39.90 25.00 -47.63
N THR A 358 -40.59 24.08 -46.98
CA THR A 358 -41.72 23.34 -47.54
C THR A 358 -42.92 24.27 -47.79
N SER A 359 -43.94 23.77 -48.49
CA SER A 359 -45.22 24.46 -48.66
C SER A 359 -45.95 24.74 -47.34
N SER A 360 -45.67 23.97 -46.28
CA SER A 360 -46.16 24.19 -44.92
C SER A 360 -45.27 25.12 -44.07
N GLY A 361 -44.19 25.68 -44.64
CA GLY A 361 -43.26 26.56 -43.94
C GLY A 361 -42.22 25.84 -43.07
N THR A 362 -42.07 24.52 -43.18
CA THR A 362 -41.04 23.76 -42.46
C THR A 362 -39.68 23.94 -43.12
N VAL A 363 -38.62 24.18 -42.33
CA VAL A 363 -37.24 24.31 -42.83
C VAL A 363 -36.70 22.94 -43.29
N LEU A 364 -36.32 22.84 -44.56
CA LEU A 364 -35.70 21.65 -45.16
C LEU A 364 -34.17 21.64 -45.01
N ASN A 365 -33.55 22.80 -45.20
CA ASN A 365 -32.13 23.04 -44.95
C ASN A 365 -31.92 24.55 -44.78
N GLN A 366 -30.79 24.92 -44.15
CA GLN A 366 -30.49 26.30 -43.85
C GLN A 366 -28.99 26.57 -43.67
N LEU A 367 -28.62 27.83 -43.90
CA LEU A 367 -27.36 28.44 -43.51
C LEU A 367 -27.69 29.73 -42.75
N ASN A 368 -27.39 29.76 -41.45
CA ASN A 368 -27.65 30.91 -40.60
C ASN A 368 -26.34 31.44 -40.02
N LEU A 369 -26.05 32.71 -40.29
CA LEU A 369 -25.04 33.53 -39.62
C LEU A 369 -25.79 34.34 -38.56
N ASN A 370 -25.70 33.93 -37.30
CA ASN A 370 -26.48 34.52 -36.22
C ASN A 370 -25.76 35.73 -35.61
N LYS A 371 -26.54 36.63 -35.00
CA LYS A 371 -26.01 37.86 -34.38
C LYS A 371 -25.10 37.61 -33.17
N ASP A 372 -25.22 36.44 -32.54
CA ASP A 372 -24.36 36.00 -31.45
C ASP A 372 -23.00 35.46 -31.94
N GLY A 373 -22.74 35.48 -33.25
CA GLY A 373 -21.52 34.98 -33.87
C GLY A 373 -21.53 33.48 -34.20
N SER A 374 -22.61 32.77 -33.88
CA SER A 374 -22.74 31.35 -34.22
C SER A 374 -23.10 31.13 -35.69
N VAL A 375 -22.60 30.04 -36.27
CA VAL A 375 -22.97 29.60 -37.62
C VAL A 375 -23.69 28.26 -37.52
N LYS A 376 -24.94 28.21 -37.97
CA LYS A 376 -25.70 26.95 -38.09
C LYS A 376 -25.76 26.54 -39.56
N ILE A 377 -25.23 25.36 -39.87
CA ILE A 377 -25.39 24.69 -41.17
C ILE A 377 -26.18 23.42 -40.92
N ASP A 378 -27.32 23.27 -41.57
CA ASP A 378 -28.23 22.15 -41.36
C ASP A 378 -28.71 21.65 -42.73
N GLY A 379 -28.28 20.45 -43.08
CA GLY A 379 -28.56 19.84 -44.37
C GLY A 379 -28.14 18.37 -44.41
N LYS A 380 -28.81 17.57 -45.25
CA LYS A 380 -28.58 16.12 -45.35
C LYS A 380 -27.22 15.73 -45.94
N LEU A 381 -26.62 16.60 -46.76
CA LEU A 381 -25.36 16.35 -47.49
C LEU A 381 -24.40 17.54 -47.38
N VAL A 382 -24.06 17.95 -46.16
CA VAL A 382 -23.01 18.95 -45.96
C VAL A 382 -21.67 18.32 -46.32
N GLN A 383 -21.06 18.78 -47.42
CA GLN A 383 -19.70 18.40 -47.82
C GLN A 383 -18.78 19.62 -47.72
N ILE A 384 -17.67 19.46 -47.00
CA ILE A 384 -16.57 20.41 -47.00
C ILE A 384 -15.40 19.72 -47.68
N THR A 385 -15.09 20.13 -48.90
CA THR A 385 -13.98 19.58 -49.69
C THR A 385 -12.69 20.38 -49.45
N GLY A 386 -11.53 19.76 -49.64
CA GLY A 386 -10.21 20.39 -49.41
C GLY A 386 -9.64 20.16 -48.00
N THR A 387 -8.67 20.99 -47.60
CA THR A 387 -8.06 20.95 -46.27
C THR A 387 -8.87 21.77 -45.28
N THR A 388 -9.53 21.11 -44.33
CA THR A 388 -10.30 21.77 -43.27
C THR A 388 -9.52 21.72 -41.95
N TYR A 389 -9.28 22.88 -41.34
CA TYR A 389 -8.78 22.98 -39.97
C TYR A 389 -9.95 23.18 -39.01
N ILE A 390 -10.05 22.33 -37.98
CA ILE A 390 -11.06 22.44 -36.93
C ILE A 390 -10.32 22.64 -35.61
N GLN A 391 -10.48 23.82 -35.00
CA GLN A 391 -9.97 24.12 -33.68
C GLN A 391 -11.10 23.89 -32.65
N ASP A 392 -10.81 23.16 -31.57
CA ASP A 392 -11.74 22.92 -30.45
C ASP A 392 -13.11 22.32 -30.84
N GLY A 393 -13.15 21.53 -31.91
CA GLY A 393 -14.37 20.89 -32.39
C GLY A 393 -14.87 19.77 -31.47
N VAL A 394 -16.14 19.85 -31.06
CA VAL A 394 -16.82 18.76 -30.33
C VAL A 394 -17.55 17.87 -31.33
N ILE A 395 -17.15 16.59 -31.41
CA ILE A 395 -17.78 15.57 -32.27
C ILE A 395 -18.41 14.50 -31.37
N THR A 396 -19.74 14.53 -31.23
CA THR A 396 -20.47 13.54 -30.42
C THR A 396 -20.43 12.14 -31.05
N SER A 397 -20.51 12.06 -32.38
CA SER A 397 -20.37 10.81 -33.14
C SER A 397 -19.91 11.09 -34.57
N ALA A 398 -19.00 10.24 -35.08
CA ALA A 398 -18.58 10.27 -36.48
C ALA A 398 -18.18 8.87 -36.97
N LYS A 399 -18.47 8.57 -38.23
CA LYS A 399 -17.91 7.41 -38.93
C LYS A 399 -16.76 7.91 -39.80
N ILE A 400 -15.54 7.81 -39.30
CA ILE A 400 -14.33 8.23 -40.02
C ILE A 400 -13.80 7.01 -40.79
N ALA A 401 -13.75 7.09 -42.11
CA ALA A 401 -13.33 5.96 -42.96
C ALA A 401 -11.82 5.66 -42.85
N GLY A 402 -11.00 6.70 -42.68
CA GLY A 402 -9.57 6.60 -42.43
C GLY A 402 -9.11 7.74 -41.53
N LEU A 403 -8.37 7.41 -40.48
CA LEU A 403 -7.76 8.34 -39.55
C LEU A 403 -6.29 7.97 -39.43
N ASP A 404 -5.38 8.90 -39.73
CA ASP A 404 -3.96 8.72 -39.44
C ASP A 404 -3.75 8.82 -37.92
N ALA A 405 -3.66 7.65 -37.28
CA ALA A 405 -3.53 7.53 -35.83
C ALA A 405 -2.19 8.06 -35.30
N GLY A 406 -1.17 8.27 -36.15
CA GLY A 406 0.16 8.75 -35.73
C GLY A 406 0.17 10.17 -35.15
N LYS A 407 -0.92 10.93 -35.28
CA LYS A 407 -1.10 12.28 -34.75
C LYS A 407 -2.21 12.39 -33.69
N VAL A 408 -2.87 11.29 -33.35
CA VAL A 408 -3.96 11.28 -32.36
C VAL A 408 -3.36 11.32 -30.95
N THR A 409 -3.50 12.46 -30.27
CA THR A 409 -3.25 12.58 -28.82
C THR A 409 -4.60 12.64 -28.12
N THR A 410 -4.98 11.60 -27.38
CA THR A 410 -6.27 11.51 -26.69
C THR A 410 -6.10 11.48 -25.17
N GLY A 411 -7.00 12.14 -24.43
CA GLY A 411 -7.00 12.11 -22.96
C GLY A 411 -7.63 10.83 -22.39
N TYR A 412 -8.80 10.44 -22.87
CA TYR A 412 -9.50 9.23 -22.44
C TYR A 412 -9.95 8.41 -23.64
N LEU A 413 -9.53 7.14 -23.67
CA LEU A 413 -9.99 6.16 -24.64
C LEU A 413 -10.63 5.00 -23.87
N ALA A 414 -11.93 4.78 -24.08
CA ALA A 414 -12.65 3.70 -23.42
C ALA A 414 -12.16 2.34 -23.93
N SER A 415 -11.48 1.57 -23.07
CA SER A 415 -10.87 0.28 -23.41
C SER A 415 -11.86 -0.75 -23.98
N ALA A 416 -13.12 -0.71 -23.53
CA ALA A 416 -14.19 -1.58 -24.04
C ALA A 416 -14.54 -1.36 -25.54
N ARG A 417 -14.02 -0.30 -26.17
CA ARG A 417 -14.17 -0.03 -27.61
C ARG A 417 -12.97 -0.47 -28.44
N ILE A 418 -11.88 -0.91 -27.79
CA ILE A 418 -10.73 -1.51 -28.45
C ILE A 418 -11.00 -3.01 -28.54
N LYS A 419 -11.12 -3.55 -29.76
CA LYS A 419 -11.25 -5.00 -29.95
C LYS A 419 -10.03 -5.71 -29.37
N ALA A 420 -10.25 -6.85 -28.70
CA ALA A 420 -9.16 -7.68 -28.19
C ALA A 420 -8.15 -8.02 -29.30
N ASN A 421 -6.85 -7.99 -28.99
CA ASN A 421 -5.72 -8.17 -29.90
C ASN A 421 -5.53 -7.06 -30.96
N SER A 422 -6.29 -5.96 -30.92
CA SER A 422 -6.00 -4.80 -31.79
C SER A 422 -4.69 -4.09 -31.41
N ILE A 423 -4.27 -4.22 -30.15
CA ILE A 423 -2.96 -3.77 -29.65
C ILE A 423 -2.26 -5.02 -29.11
N ASP A 424 -1.22 -5.47 -29.81
CA ASP A 424 -0.34 -6.58 -29.42
C ASP A 424 1.05 -6.03 -29.05
N GLY A 425 1.93 -6.89 -28.50
CA GLY A 425 3.24 -6.47 -28.01
C GLY A 425 4.14 -5.83 -29.08
N SER A 426 3.95 -6.14 -30.36
CA SER A 426 4.70 -5.47 -31.44
C SER A 426 4.24 -4.04 -31.70
N LYS A 427 3.06 -3.63 -31.20
CA LYS A 427 2.51 -2.27 -31.27
C LYS A 427 2.72 -1.46 -29.98
N ILE A 428 3.41 -2.02 -28.98
CA ILE A 428 3.73 -1.36 -27.71
C ILE A 428 5.23 -1.14 -27.63
N ALA A 429 5.66 0.10 -27.36
CA ALA A 429 7.04 0.38 -26.99
C ALA A 429 7.27 -0.06 -25.54
N PHE A 430 7.99 -1.17 -25.35
CA PHE A 430 8.42 -1.65 -24.03
C PHE A 430 9.72 -0.96 -23.60
N ASP A 431 9.65 0.34 -23.36
CA ASP A 431 10.78 1.14 -22.88
C ASP A 431 10.84 1.23 -21.35
N GLU A 432 11.84 1.92 -20.83
CA GLU A 432 12.03 2.10 -19.39
C GLU A 432 10.84 2.81 -18.73
N ALA A 433 10.16 3.73 -19.44
CA ALA A 433 8.98 4.43 -18.93
C ALA A 433 7.77 3.49 -18.78
N PHE A 434 7.58 2.56 -19.72
CA PHE A 434 6.58 1.49 -19.61
C PHE A 434 6.79 0.65 -18.35
N PHE A 435 8.04 0.23 -18.08
CA PHE A 435 8.36 -0.53 -16.87
C PHE A 435 8.31 0.33 -15.60
N ASN A 436 8.64 1.62 -15.65
CA ASN A 436 8.47 2.55 -14.52
C ASN A 436 7.01 2.76 -14.14
N GLY A 437 6.11 2.83 -15.13
CA GLY A 437 4.66 2.85 -14.89
C GLY A 437 4.12 1.56 -14.26
N LEU A 438 4.70 0.40 -14.62
CA LEU A 438 4.34 -0.89 -14.04
C LEU A 438 4.92 -1.05 -12.61
N THR A 439 6.17 -0.63 -12.39
CA THR A 439 6.93 -0.77 -11.13
C THR A 439 6.49 0.15 -10.00
N ALA A 440 5.69 1.20 -10.27
CA ALA A 440 5.02 1.99 -9.24
C ALA A 440 4.11 1.15 -8.32
N ASN A 441 3.73 -0.07 -8.74
CA ASN A 441 3.07 -1.08 -7.90
C ASN A 441 4.01 -2.28 -7.63
N GLN A 442 5.15 -2.00 -6.96
CA GLN A 442 6.17 -2.99 -6.61
C GLN A 442 5.59 -4.28 -5.98
N ALA A 443 4.49 -4.20 -5.22
CA ALA A 443 3.84 -5.34 -4.58
C ALA A 443 3.16 -6.31 -5.56
N TYR A 444 2.61 -5.82 -6.67
CA TYR A 444 1.97 -6.67 -7.69
C TYR A 444 2.99 -7.23 -8.68
N LEU A 445 4.01 -6.46 -9.06
CA LEU A 445 5.14 -6.98 -9.85
C LEU A 445 5.96 -8.00 -9.06
N LYS A 446 6.14 -7.80 -7.74
CA LYS A 446 6.74 -8.81 -6.87
C LYS A 446 5.97 -10.12 -6.95
N LYS A 447 4.63 -10.12 -6.98
CA LYS A 447 3.86 -11.38 -7.19
C LYS A 447 4.11 -12.05 -8.55
N LEU A 448 4.44 -11.28 -9.59
CA LEU A 448 4.71 -11.80 -10.94
C LEU A 448 6.14 -12.38 -11.08
N PHE A 449 7.11 -11.83 -10.34
CA PHE A 449 8.53 -12.24 -10.40
C PHE A 449 9.07 -12.92 -9.12
N ALA A 450 8.27 -13.12 -8.06
CA ALA A 450 8.68 -13.72 -6.78
C ALA A 450 8.92 -15.24 -6.80
N LYS A 451 9.27 -15.82 -7.96
CA LYS A 451 9.78 -17.20 -7.95
C LYS A 451 11.14 -17.27 -7.26
N ASP A 452 12.04 -16.33 -7.53
CA ASP A 452 13.43 -16.44 -7.02
C ASP A 452 13.59 -15.93 -5.59
N ALA A 453 12.85 -14.89 -5.20
CA ALA A 453 12.91 -14.31 -3.85
C ALA A 453 12.28 -15.22 -2.77
N PHE A 454 11.18 -15.91 -3.09
CA PHE A 454 10.55 -16.86 -2.17
C PHE A 454 11.44 -18.10 -1.95
N ILE A 455 12.04 -18.63 -3.02
CA ILE A 455 12.99 -19.75 -2.95
C ILE A 455 14.22 -19.38 -2.09
N THR A 456 14.78 -18.18 -2.27
CA THR A 456 15.97 -17.74 -1.54
C THR A 456 15.70 -17.53 -0.04
N SER A 457 14.52 -16.99 0.33
CA SER A 457 14.16 -16.78 1.75
C SER A 457 13.92 -18.07 2.54
N VAL A 458 13.56 -19.18 1.88
CA VAL A 458 13.42 -20.50 2.51
C VAL A 458 14.77 -21.20 2.72
N GLN A 459 15.78 -20.91 1.89
CA GLN A 459 17.10 -21.55 1.97
C GLN A 459 17.95 -21.10 3.16
N ALA A 460 17.64 -19.95 3.77
CA ALA A 460 18.44 -19.35 4.85
C ALA A 460 17.87 -19.53 6.27
N VAL A 461 16.83 -20.36 6.44
CA VAL A 461 16.14 -20.51 7.73
C VAL A 461 16.77 -21.64 8.55
N ALA A 462 17.32 -21.30 9.72
CA ALA A 462 17.57 -22.29 10.77
C ALA A 462 16.24 -22.98 11.12
N VAL A 463 16.16 -24.29 10.90
CA VAL A 463 14.93 -25.06 11.20
C VAL A 463 14.82 -25.25 12.72
N SER A 464 14.00 -24.43 13.39
CA SER A 464 13.60 -24.63 14.78
C SER A 464 12.25 -25.36 14.83
N ALA A 465 12.28 -26.69 14.78
CA ALA A 465 11.09 -27.53 14.87
C ALA A 465 11.07 -28.35 16.17
N LYS A 466 9.91 -28.45 16.84
CA LYS A 466 9.72 -29.33 18.01
C LYS A 466 9.71 -30.82 17.60
N GLN A 467 9.26 -31.10 16.38
CA GLN A 467 9.17 -32.46 15.83
C GLN A 467 9.31 -32.40 14.31
N ILE A 468 10.03 -33.37 13.75
CA ILE A 468 10.05 -33.68 12.32
C ILE A 468 9.42 -35.08 12.20
N ALA A 469 8.24 -35.15 11.58
CA ALA A 469 7.44 -36.38 11.52
C ALA A 469 7.64 -37.18 10.23
N GLY A 470 8.29 -36.61 9.22
CA GLY A 470 8.51 -37.24 7.91
C GLY A 470 9.48 -36.43 7.04
N GLY A 471 9.83 -36.98 5.87
CA GLY A 471 10.76 -36.40 4.92
C GLY A 471 12.23 -36.76 5.15
N ILE A 472 13.13 -36.04 4.46
CA ILE A 472 14.56 -36.36 4.38
C ILE A 472 15.41 -35.12 4.74
N ALA A 473 16.28 -35.25 5.74
CA ALA A 473 17.32 -34.26 6.03
C ALA A 473 18.64 -34.68 5.35
N LYS A 474 19.00 -34.01 4.25
CA LYS A 474 20.12 -34.40 3.37
C LYS A 474 21.29 -33.43 3.48
N ALA A 475 22.51 -33.96 3.55
CA ALA A 475 23.74 -33.18 3.45
C ALA A 475 23.91 -32.62 2.03
N LEU A 476 24.28 -31.34 1.89
CA LEU A 476 24.42 -30.67 0.59
C LEU A 476 25.50 -31.30 -0.31
N ASN A 477 26.53 -31.89 0.28
CA ASN A 477 27.55 -32.64 -0.43
C ASN A 477 27.08 -34.03 -0.90
N GLY A 478 25.83 -34.40 -0.62
CA GLY A 478 25.25 -35.69 -0.95
C GLY A 478 25.76 -36.87 -0.12
N GLY A 479 26.56 -36.64 0.92
CA GLY A 479 27.26 -37.69 1.65
C GLY A 479 26.47 -38.40 2.74
N MET A 480 25.30 -37.87 3.13
CA MET A 480 24.46 -38.41 4.19
C MET A 480 23.01 -37.94 4.02
N ASP A 481 22.05 -38.76 4.47
CA ASP A 481 20.73 -38.28 4.84
C ASP A 481 20.16 -38.98 6.09
N VAL A 482 19.22 -38.29 6.75
CA VAL A 482 18.30 -38.89 7.73
C VAL A 482 16.93 -38.95 7.07
N ASN A 483 16.47 -40.17 6.76
CA ASN A 483 15.20 -40.43 6.12
C ASN A 483 14.19 -40.90 7.19
N PHE A 484 13.29 -39.99 7.58
CA PHE A 484 12.28 -40.25 8.61
C PHE A 484 11.15 -41.16 8.10
N ASP A 485 10.92 -41.19 6.78
CA ASP A 485 9.88 -42.02 6.16
C ASP A 485 10.31 -43.50 6.13
N GLU A 486 11.60 -43.77 5.94
CA GLU A 486 12.17 -45.12 5.96
C GLU A 486 12.74 -45.55 7.31
N SER A 487 12.74 -44.66 8.31
CA SER A 487 13.39 -44.89 9.62
C SER A 487 14.88 -45.22 9.50
N LYS A 488 15.61 -44.53 8.61
CA LYS A 488 17.04 -44.78 8.33
C LYS A 488 17.91 -43.55 8.45
N ILE A 489 19.16 -43.78 8.82
CA ILE A 489 20.26 -42.82 8.65
C ILE A 489 21.21 -43.43 7.62
N ASN A 490 21.33 -42.78 6.46
CA ASN A 490 22.11 -43.26 5.34
C ASN A 490 23.43 -42.49 5.22
N PHE A 491 24.51 -43.20 4.93
CA PHE A 491 25.82 -42.63 4.64
C PHE A 491 26.29 -43.09 3.25
N TYR A 492 26.69 -42.15 2.40
CA TYR A 492 27.07 -42.39 1.00
C TYR A 492 28.52 -42.02 0.72
N THR A 493 29.35 -41.96 1.76
CA THR A 493 30.78 -41.66 1.64
C THR A 493 31.61 -42.73 2.31
N ASN A 494 32.86 -42.85 1.88
CA ASN A 494 33.79 -43.85 2.37
C ASN A 494 34.39 -43.54 3.76
N VAL A 495 34.04 -42.41 4.37
CA VAL A 495 34.63 -41.93 5.63
C VAL A 495 33.57 -41.31 6.55
N ALA A 496 32.35 -41.84 6.49
CA ALA A 496 31.26 -41.32 7.28
C ALA A 496 31.39 -41.71 8.76
N ALA A 497 31.18 -40.75 9.66
CA ALA A 497 31.27 -40.99 11.10
C ALA A 497 30.21 -40.24 11.91
N ILE A 498 29.75 -40.87 12.98
CA ILE A 498 29.03 -40.24 14.09
C ILE A 498 30.03 -40.06 15.22
N ARG A 499 30.25 -38.82 15.68
CA ARG A 499 31.37 -38.49 16.58
C ARG A 499 30.95 -37.67 17.80
N ARG A 500 31.61 -37.91 18.92
CA ARG A 500 31.70 -36.99 20.05
C ARG A 500 33.11 -36.43 20.12
N ILE A 501 33.21 -35.11 19.91
CA ILE A 501 34.45 -34.34 20.08
C ILE A 501 34.29 -33.52 21.34
N TYR A 502 35.12 -33.79 22.34
CA TYR A 502 35.13 -33.04 23.58
C TYR A 502 36.57 -32.75 23.97
N THR A 503 36.92 -31.46 24.02
CA THR A 503 38.27 -30.98 24.26
C THR A 503 38.85 -31.58 25.54
N GLY A 504 40.06 -32.15 25.45
CA GLY A 504 40.74 -32.80 26.58
C GLY A 504 40.40 -34.27 26.79
N HIS A 505 39.52 -34.86 25.97
CA HIS A 505 39.12 -36.26 26.07
C HIS A 505 39.28 -37.02 24.73
N PRO A 506 39.42 -38.36 24.76
CA PRO A 506 39.44 -39.18 23.54
C PRO A 506 38.23 -38.93 22.64
N THR A 507 38.45 -38.91 21.32
CA THR A 507 37.34 -38.87 20.35
C THR A 507 36.62 -40.21 20.38
N GLN A 508 35.30 -40.18 20.52
CA GLN A 508 34.44 -41.38 20.49
C GLN A 508 33.65 -41.37 19.19
N PHE A 509 33.57 -42.52 18.52
CA PHE A 509 32.97 -42.57 17.19
C PHE A 509 32.36 -43.94 16.82
N ILE A 510 31.37 -43.86 15.92
CA ILE A 510 30.96 -44.95 15.05
C ILE A 510 31.35 -44.52 13.63
N LYS A 511 32.16 -45.31 12.94
CA LYS A 511 32.66 -44.99 11.60
C LYS A 511 32.42 -46.12 10.63
N PHE A 512 32.01 -45.75 9.42
CA PHE A 512 31.86 -46.63 8.29
C PHE A 512 32.88 -46.25 7.23
N GLU A 513 33.71 -47.22 6.85
CA GLU A 513 34.72 -47.02 5.82
C GLU A 513 34.96 -48.29 5.02
N THR A 514 35.49 -48.12 3.83
CA THR A 514 35.97 -49.18 2.95
C THR A 514 37.43 -48.91 2.63
N GLU A 515 38.29 -49.89 2.89
CA GLU A 515 39.70 -49.85 2.54
C GLU A 515 40.08 -51.18 1.86
N GLY A 516 40.57 -51.08 0.61
CA GLY A 516 40.85 -52.27 -0.20
C GLY A 516 39.59 -53.11 -0.43
N ASN A 517 39.63 -54.38 -0.04
CA ASN A 517 38.52 -55.32 -0.22
C ASN A 517 37.56 -55.38 0.98
N TYR A 518 37.82 -54.64 2.06
CA TYR A 518 37.02 -54.71 3.28
C TYR A 518 36.19 -53.45 3.49
N SER A 519 34.94 -53.65 3.87
CA SER A 519 34.07 -52.66 4.51
C SER A 519 34.13 -52.86 6.02
N ARG A 520 34.35 -51.78 6.76
CA ARG A 520 34.57 -51.78 8.20
C ARG A 520 33.53 -50.96 8.90
N THR A 521 32.94 -51.55 9.94
CA THR A 521 32.18 -50.85 10.95
C THR A 521 33.04 -50.77 12.20
N ILE A 522 33.42 -49.55 12.58
CA ILE A 522 34.31 -49.28 13.70
C ILE A 522 33.52 -48.58 14.79
N ILE A 523 33.51 -49.14 15.99
CA ILE A 523 32.86 -48.55 17.16
C ILE A 523 33.90 -48.48 18.27
N GLY A 524 34.27 -47.27 18.69
CA GLY A 524 35.28 -47.14 19.73
C GLY A 524 35.65 -45.73 20.07
N SER A 525 36.81 -45.60 20.71
CA SER A 525 37.41 -44.32 21.05
C SER A 525 38.90 -44.32 20.79
N ASN A 526 39.45 -43.15 20.51
CA ASN A 526 40.88 -43.00 20.29
C ASN A 526 41.44 -41.81 21.06
N ARG A 527 42.42 -42.08 21.93
CA ARG A 527 43.06 -41.07 22.80
C ARG A 527 43.82 -40.00 22.02
N ASN A 528 44.28 -40.29 20.79
CA ASN A 528 44.98 -39.32 19.96
C ASN A 528 44.03 -38.34 19.22
N GLY A 529 42.72 -38.50 19.37
CA GLY A 529 41.70 -37.65 18.75
C GLY A 529 41.27 -38.05 17.33
N GLY A 530 41.99 -38.96 16.67
CA GLY A 530 41.68 -39.44 15.33
C GLY A 530 40.62 -40.55 15.29
N GLU A 531 40.20 -40.92 14.09
CA GLU A 531 39.15 -41.93 13.83
C GLU A 531 39.75 -43.20 13.19
N VAL A 532 40.96 -43.56 13.60
CA VAL A 532 41.74 -44.65 13.01
C VAL A 532 41.85 -45.78 14.02
N PHE A 533 41.44 -46.99 13.61
CA PHE A 533 41.45 -48.17 14.50
C PHE A 533 42.83 -48.79 14.65
N ASN A 534 43.71 -48.69 13.64
CA ASN A 534 45.06 -49.28 13.64
C ASN A 534 46.08 -48.46 14.46
N SER A 535 45.58 -47.77 15.48
CA SER A 535 46.36 -46.91 16.35
C SER A 535 46.61 -47.60 17.69
N ALA A 536 47.81 -47.45 18.24
CA ALA A 536 48.15 -47.95 19.59
C ALA A 536 47.28 -47.34 20.71
N THR A 537 46.50 -46.30 20.40
CA THR A 537 45.64 -45.60 21.35
C THR A 537 44.15 -45.82 21.12
N PHE A 538 43.79 -46.71 20.18
CA PHE A 538 42.41 -47.09 19.92
C PHE A 538 41.96 -48.21 20.85
N ALA A 539 40.73 -48.09 21.34
CA ALA A 539 40.01 -49.17 22.02
C ALA A 539 38.59 -49.24 21.46
N GLY A 540 38.13 -50.45 21.12
CA GLY A 540 36.84 -50.64 20.48
C GLY A 540 36.69 -51.95 19.73
N ILE A 541 35.66 -52.03 18.90
CA ILE A 541 35.35 -53.19 18.06
C ILE A 541 35.42 -52.76 16.59
N VAL A 542 36.01 -53.61 15.76
CA VAL A 542 36.07 -53.46 14.32
C VAL A 542 35.47 -54.72 13.70
N VAL A 543 34.36 -54.54 12.99
CA VAL A 543 33.76 -55.58 12.18
C VAL A 543 34.17 -55.32 10.74
N GLU A 544 34.89 -56.26 10.14
CA GLU A 544 35.36 -56.21 8.76
C GLU A 544 34.63 -57.28 7.96
N ASN A 545 33.94 -56.85 6.91
CA ASN A 545 33.30 -57.74 5.95
C ASN A 545 33.79 -57.44 4.55
N THR A 546 33.77 -58.46 3.70
CA THR A 546 34.23 -58.37 2.31
C THR A 546 33.16 -58.87 1.35
N ASN A 547 33.13 -58.31 0.14
CA ASN A 547 32.30 -58.82 -0.94
C ASN A 547 32.97 -59.98 -1.70
N ASN A 548 34.20 -60.33 -1.34
CA ASN A 548 34.95 -61.44 -1.94
C ASN A 548 34.69 -62.73 -1.16
N ILE A 549 34.01 -63.69 -1.80
CA ILE A 549 33.61 -64.97 -1.20
C ILE A 549 34.77 -65.82 -0.67
N ASN A 550 36.01 -65.57 -1.11
CA ASN A 550 37.21 -66.31 -0.68
C ASN A 550 38.03 -65.56 0.39
N THR A 551 37.51 -64.48 0.94
CA THR A 551 38.18 -63.68 1.97
C THR A 551 37.39 -63.81 3.27
N GLU A 552 38.08 -64.03 4.40
CA GLU A 552 37.45 -64.21 5.70
C GLU A 552 36.94 -62.88 6.26
N ASP A 553 35.75 -62.91 6.85
CA ASP A 553 35.22 -61.80 7.64
C ASP A 553 35.84 -61.81 9.04
N ASN A 554 36.12 -60.62 9.59
CA ASN A 554 36.81 -60.50 10.87
C ASN A 554 36.01 -59.65 11.86
N VAL A 555 35.96 -60.08 13.12
CA VAL A 555 35.58 -59.23 14.25
C VAL A 555 36.78 -59.09 15.15
N ARG A 556 37.32 -57.88 15.23
CA ARG A 556 38.49 -57.55 16.04
C ARG A 556 38.07 -56.72 17.23
N ILE A 557 38.46 -57.16 18.43
CA ILE A 557 38.21 -56.44 19.68
C ILE A 557 39.56 -55.89 20.17
N TYR A 558 39.66 -54.57 20.27
CA TYR A 558 40.86 -53.84 20.65
C TYR A 558 40.72 -53.30 22.08
N GLY A 559 41.70 -53.65 22.91
CA GLY A 559 41.85 -53.14 24.26
C GLY A 559 42.91 -53.93 25.02
N ASP A 560 43.53 -53.29 26.01
CA ASP A 560 44.51 -53.95 26.87
C ASP A 560 43.86 -55.02 27.75
N ASN A 561 42.66 -54.70 28.25
CA ASN A 561 41.80 -55.59 29.04
C ASN A 561 40.42 -55.68 28.38
N THR A 562 40.08 -56.86 27.87
CA THR A 562 38.74 -57.18 27.37
C THR A 562 38.01 -58.00 28.42
N LEU A 563 36.93 -57.43 28.95
CA LEU A 563 36.15 -58.03 30.02
C LEU A 563 34.85 -58.60 29.44
N LEU A 564 34.71 -59.93 29.46
CA LEU A 564 33.47 -60.61 29.11
C LEU A 564 32.65 -60.75 30.39
N ARG A 565 31.72 -59.82 30.63
CA ARG A 565 30.99 -59.71 31.91
C ARG A 565 29.47 -59.63 31.70
N HIS A 566 28.71 -60.17 32.65
CA HIS A 566 27.26 -59.98 32.75
C HIS A 566 26.88 -58.68 33.51
N ALA A 567 27.72 -58.26 34.45
CA ALA A 567 27.49 -57.10 35.33
C ALA A 567 28.82 -56.42 35.71
N GLN A 568 28.75 -55.32 36.47
CA GLN A 568 29.93 -54.54 36.87
C GLN A 568 30.91 -55.33 37.77
N GLY A 569 30.45 -56.35 38.49
CA GLY A 569 31.28 -57.19 39.35
C GLY A 569 32.14 -58.21 38.58
N ASP A 570 32.98 -58.96 39.31
CA ASP A 570 33.87 -60.01 38.79
C ASP A 570 33.12 -61.29 38.41
N VAL A 571 32.30 -61.19 37.37
CA VAL A 571 31.47 -62.30 36.86
C VAL A 571 31.72 -62.48 35.37
N GLY A 572 32.42 -63.56 35.00
CA GLY A 572 32.76 -63.90 33.61
C GLY A 572 34.26 -64.11 33.40
N TRP A 573 34.81 -63.59 32.30
CA TRP A 573 36.20 -63.82 31.89
C TRP A 573 36.95 -62.53 31.60
N ASN A 574 38.23 -62.49 31.96
CA ASN A 574 39.15 -61.41 31.63
C ASN A 574 40.14 -61.91 30.58
N ILE A 575 40.19 -61.24 29.43
CA ILE A 575 41.19 -61.46 28.38
C ILE A 575 42.13 -60.25 28.42
N ASN A 576 43.39 -60.48 28.78
CA ASN A 576 44.40 -59.44 28.81
C ASN A 576 45.33 -59.59 27.60
N SER A 577 45.24 -58.63 26.67
CA SER A 577 45.96 -58.67 25.39
C SER A 577 47.46 -58.42 25.54
N VAL A 578 47.87 -57.70 26.61
CA VAL A 578 49.27 -57.37 26.88
C VAL A 578 50.04 -58.57 27.42
N THR A 579 49.45 -59.29 28.36
CA THR A 579 50.02 -60.49 28.98
C THR A 579 49.62 -61.79 28.28
N GLN A 580 48.70 -61.70 27.30
CA GLN A 580 48.17 -62.81 26.51
C GLN A 580 47.54 -63.91 27.40
N ARG A 581 46.75 -63.51 28.40
CA ARG A 581 46.09 -64.42 29.34
C ARG A 581 44.57 -64.36 29.25
N ILE A 582 43.94 -65.52 29.37
CA ILE A 582 42.50 -65.66 29.61
C ILE A 582 42.34 -66.24 31.01
N VAL A 583 41.66 -65.52 31.90
CA VAL A 583 41.43 -65.94 33.29
C VAL A 583 39.97 -65.71 33.67
N PRO A 584 39.38 -66.56 34.53
CA PRO A 584 38.08 -66.23 35.09
C PRO A 584 38.16 -64.94 35.90
N ALA A 585 37.12 -64.13 35.84
CA ALA A 585 37.08 -62.85 36.53
C ALA A 585 37.14 -63.03 38.06
N ASN A 586 36.52 -64.10 38.56
CA ASN A 586 36.57 -64.53 39.95
C ASN A 586 37.12 -65.96 40.01
N ILE A 587 38.28 -66.13 40.65
CA ILE A 587 38.96 -67.43 40.74
C ILE A 587 38.19 -68.44 41.60
N ASN A 588 37.28 -67.98 42.45
CA ASN A 588 36.45 -68.84 43.30
C ASN A 588 35.15 -69.25 42.59
N ALA A 589 34.87 -68.73 41.40
CA ALA A 589 33.71 -69.13 40.61
C ALA A 589 34.04 -70.37 39.78
N GLU A 590 33.07 -71.29 39.64
CA GLU A 590 33.17 -72.41 38.71
C GLU A 590 33.41 -71.87 37.30
N SER A 591 34.47 -72.37 36.66
CA SER A 591 34.95 -71.88 35.36
C SER A 591 35.38 -73.06 34.51
N GLU A 592 34.69 -73.27 33.39
CA GLU A 592 34.92 -74.41 32.51
C GLU A 592 35.04 -73.97 31.05
N ILE A 593 35.95 -74.62 30.31
CA ILE A 593 36.07 -74.48 28.85
C ILE A 593 35.80 -75.85 28.24
N TRP A 594 34.68 -75.97 27.54
CA TRP A 594 34.27 -77.21 26.87
C TRP A 594 34.77 -77.20 25.43
N SER A 595 35.66 -78.13 25.09
CA SER A 595 36.17 -78.29 23.72
C SER A 595 36.28 -79.76 23.34
N LYS A 596 36.06 -80.06 22.05
CA LYS A 596 36.31 -81.40 21.49
C LYS A 596 37.81 -81.74 21.47
N HIS A 597 38.65 -80.76 21.19
CA HIS A 597 40.11 -80.90 21.16
C HIS A 597 40.75 -79.74 21.89
N PHE A 598 41.67 -80.03 22.80
CA PHE A 598 42.53 -79.02 23.40
C PHE A 598 43.93 -79.22 22.86
N VAL A 599 44.51 -78.19 22.24
CA VAL A 599 45.80 -78.26 21.56
C VAL A 599 46.80 -77.40 22.33
N ALA A 600 47.93 -77.99 22.70
CA ALA A 600 49.05 -77.30 23.31
C ALA A 600 50.30 -77.46 22.44
N PRO A 601 51.20 -76.47 22.37
CA PRO A 601 52.46 -76.61 21.66
C PRO A 601 53.42 -77.56 22.40
N ASP A 602 54.17 -78.38 21.64
CA ASP A 602 55.34 -79.09 22.16
C ASP A 602 56.54 -78.16 22.33
N LYS A 603 57.68 -78.68 22.81
CA LYS A 603 58.93 -77.91 22.97
C LYS A 603 59.45 -77.28 21.67
N ASN A 604 58.94 -77.71 20.51
CA ASN A 604 59.29 -77.22 19.17
C ASN A 604 58.12 -76.45 18.52
N SER A 605 57.11 -76.04 19.30
CA SER A 605 55.91 -75.33 18.83
C SER A 605 55.00 -76.12 17.87
N LYS A 606 55.09 -77.45 17.86
CA LYS A 606 54.16 -78.32 17.12
C LYS A 606 52.88 -78.55 17.92
N PRO A 607 51.70 -78.53 17.27
CA PRO A 607 50.44 -78.76 17.97
C PRO A 607 50.32 -80.20 18.47
N ILE A 608 50.14 -80.38 19.78
CA ILE A 608 49.80 -81.66 20.41
C ILE A 608 48.38 -81.59 20.92
N ARG A 609 47.55 -82.56 20.51
CA ARG A 609 46.22 -82.79 21.07
C ARG A 609 46.33 -83.44 22.45
N LEU A 610 45.90 -82.72 23.48
CA LEU A 610 45.95 -83.19 24.87
C LEU A 610 45.00 -84.38 25.10
N ASP A 611 43.89 -84.44 24.39
CA ASP A 611 42.96 -85.56 24.44
C ASP A 611 43.59 -86.85 23.91
N THR A 612 44.42 -86.77 22.86
CA THR A 612 45.22 -87.91 22.39
C THR A 612 46.29 -88.30 23.41
N ALA A 613 46.92 -87.33 24.08
CA ALA A 613 47.89 -87.62 25.15
C ALA A 613 47.24 -88.33 26.34
N VAL A 614 46.04 -87.91 26.76
CA VAL A 614 45.26 -88.57 27.81
C VAL A 614 44.84 -89.99 27.39
N ALA A 615 44.40 -90.17 26.15
CA ALA A 615 44.09 -91.50 25.62
C ALA A 615 45.33 -92.43 25.66
N ALA A 616 46.49 -91.93 25.23
CA ALA A 616 47.74 -92.68 25.29
C ALA A 616 48.15 -93.05 26.72
N LEU A 617 47.93 -92.18 27.71
CA LEU A 617 48.14 -92.50 29.12
C LEU A 617 47.22 -93.64 29.58
N TRP A 618 45.94 -93.63 29.18
CA TRP A 618 45.02 -94.72 29.52
C TRP A 618 45.39 -96.04 28.82
N ASP A 619 45.92 -96.00 27.61
CA ASP A 619 46.45 -97.19 26.93
C ASP A 619 47.67 -97.76 27.67
N ILE A 620 48.57 -96.90 28.17
CA ILE A 620 49.71 -97.32 29.02
C ILE A 620 49.21 -97.96 30.32
N TRP A 621 48.27 -97.33 31.04
CA TRP A 621 47.69 -97.90 32.26
C TRP A 621 46.99 -99.24 32.00
N ASN A 622 46.26 -99.34 30.89
CA ASN A 622 45.64 -100.59 30.46
C ASN A 622 46.70 -101.66 30.14
N HIS A 623 47.86 -101.31 29.58
CA HIS A 623 48.96 -102.26 29.37
C HIS A 623 49.57 -102.74 30.71
N ILE A 624 49.73 -101.84 31.70
CA ILE A 624 50.33 -102.17 33.01
C ILE A 624 49.46 -103.18 33.79
N ILE A 625 48.12 -103.02 33.78
CA ILE A 625 47.20 -103.88 34.56
C ILE A 625 47.14 -105.34 34.08
N TYR A 626 47.62 -105.64 32.86
CA TYR A 626 47.65 -106.99 32.30
C TYR A 626 49.05 -107.64 32.32
N ASN A 627 50.12 -106.87 32.52
CA ASN A 627 51.49 -107.39 32.32
C ASN A 627 52.43 -107.29 33.53
N ASN A 628 52.25 -106.34 34.46
CA ASN A 628 53.31 -106.05 35.45
C ASN A 628 52.87 -105.83 36.92
N PHE A 629 51.57 -105.76 37.26
CA PHE A 629 51.10 -105.52 38.66
C PHE A 629 49.72 -106.14 38.96
N GLU A 630 49.53 -106.70 40.16
CA GLU A 630 48.22 -107.18 40.65
C GLU A 630 47.40 -106.02 41.25
N PHE A 631 46.53 -105.41 40.44
CA PHE A 631 45.50 -104.49 40.94
C PHE A 631 44.27 -105.25 41.46
N ASN A 632 43.33 -104.59 42.15
CA ASN A 632 42.03 -105.17 42.47
C ASN A 632 41.06 -105.05 41.28
N GLU A 633 39.95 -105.81 41.31
CA GLU A 633 38.97 -105.86 40.21
C GLU A 633 38.28 -104.53 39.94
N ALA A 634 37.98 -103.77 40.99
CA ALA A 634 37.35 -102.44 40.88
C ALA A 634 38.22 -101.46 40.09
N LEU A 635 39.52 -101.44 40.35
CA LEU A 635 40.45 -100.55 39.66
C LEU A 635 40.70 -101.00 38.21
N ARG A 636 40.81 -102.31 37.95
CA ARG A 636 40.90 -102.82 36.56
C ARG A 636 39.68 -102.43 35.73
N THR A 637 38.48 -102.58 36.30
CA THR A 637 37.23 -102.17 35.66
C THR A 637 37.21 -100.66 35.41
N HIS A 638 37.67 -99.86 36.37
CA HIS A 638 37.74 -98.41 36.21
C HIS A 638 38.69 -97.98 35.09
N ILE A 639 39.90 -98.55 35.04
CA ILE A 639 40.92 -98.24 34.01
C ILE A 639 40.41 -98.64 32.62
N LYS A 640 39.79 -99.82 32.48
CA LYS A 640 39.20 -100.27 31.22
C LYS A 640 38.08 -99.32 30.76
N ALA A 641 37.16 -98.96 31.66
CA ALA A 641 36.07 -98.04 31.36
C ALA A 641 36.59 -96.64 30.96
N ARG A 642 37.62 -96.12 31.65
CA ARG A 642 38.25 -94.85 31.28
C ARG A 642 38.94 -94.93 29.92
N ARG A 643 39.71 -95.98 29.65
CA ARG A 643 40.30 -96.20 28.32
C ARG A 643 39.22 -96.20 27.24
N ASP A 644 38.15 -96.98 27.41
CA ASP A 644 37.09 -97.08 26.41
C ASP A 644 36.37 -95.75 26.17
N ASN A 645 36.21 -94.92 27.22
CA ASN A 645 35.63 -93.57 27.09
C ASN A 645 36.55 -92.54 26.40
N TRP A 646 37.87 -92.74 26.43
CA TRP A 646 38.86 -91.83 25.84
C TRP A 646 39.46 -92.34 24.52
N LYS A 647 39.21 -93.60 24.16
CA LYS A 647 39.74 -94.22 22.93
C LYS A 647 39.08 -93.59 21.71
N PHE A 648 39.87 -92.93 20.88
CA PHE A 648 39.43 -92.48 19.56
C PHE A 648 39.60 -93.62 18.56
N GLU A 649 38.52 -94.09 17.93
CA GLU A 649 38.62 -94.90 16.72
C GLU A 649 39.13 -94.01 15.59
N LEU A 650 40.44 -94.11 15.31
CA LEU A 650 41.01 -93.57 14.08
C LEU A 650 40.46 -94.40 12.93
N ASN A 651 39.36 -93.97 12.31
CA ASN A 651 39.08 -94.35 10.93
C ASN A 651 40.13 -93.65 10.07
N LEU A 652 41.25 -94.34 9.84
CA LEU A 652 42.31 -93.94 8.91
C LEU A 652 41.79 -93.93 7.47
#